data_AF-A0A1Q4AQK2-F1
#
_entry.id   AF-A0A1Q4AQK2-F1
#
_cell.length_a   1.000
_cell.length_b   1.000
_cell.length_c   1.000
_cell.angle_alpha   90.00
_cell.angle_beta   90.00
_cell.angle_gamma   90.00
#
_symmetry.space_group_name_H-M   'P 1'
#
loop_
_entity.id
_entity.type
_entity.pdbx_description
1 polymer ?
#
loop_
_entity_poly.entity_id
_entity_poly.type
_entity_poly.pdbx_seq_one_letter_code
_entity_poly.pdbx_strand_id
1 'polypeptide(L)'
;MKSARRPVIAVVAALVLLALGAGVAYGLGDALGIRSEDSDIPVETLEAAPETPLVVPRDITLITPTSGARLELARDELRDAVASRATEGAATLTLEVSGDSADETYALQGTEDALTLVAAGEAGAARGIYDIAAAVRDGRALTMGTVTSALPFRMVDLGAVGVAVDEDAWRAGDDYSHNSKAFQDVMLPDAPYVDSTKLAVASDEFTAYVRHVLAEGYTAIAVPGLVEYLTFDSVGVYDDGDAHVARALALQQAFGPLWQFAHDAGLQVFFRTDMLTLTTPLQHYLETRFGSLDTENPELWRVYSAGLDELYQSMPYVDGVLIRIGEAGSVYDIPGWDYYSALAVTTVPAVRAMLTAFTAEAEDADRTVIFRSWSVGVGAVGDMHTDAASYAEVLDGIDSPNLIVSTKYTLGDFYSHLPFNTTLEQGDQRRIVEFQSRREFEDFGAFPNDLGSLYSQAITRFVAANPHVEGIWAWTQDGGPWRAGPLTLELKRGFWQLYELNTELAVRLARDPSLDPATITADWARRWFSDDPATVRAIGEAMAQSRGAITDGLYIGPYADRRVFAIGLEPPPMMWIFEWDILTGDSAVLDVIYDVSKHDLDGAIDGGQRALDAVQSMRASLEATEAASWKSPELHDAFLGALDYETSTLTMLADYREMVLRQAQWHDTGSGAAYNSWRAATARFESSAAAHLAAYQGDLDHPAYNLTAAQLGIDRGDRDLAMAWAARILLALVVLWLAYGIAATSTRVRRMPGATAARAMVLGAVMPWRAEPEPVSRAALVAVPAVAVIASRGISTWFEAPAHMLTMLAGWALFTAVLLLAARRTRVWNVVAVLGGVALRVALQLAVLAPTGPGGYWFHFWTDPAGRSVYVTLAFALFLWFVVAGGWALAALLGVRRAWGFALAGVGLVLAAIGAFVGAVGLERALTVWNDQLGLLPWGLARILGITVYLDIPASSAWYAAALGAVLLVGGAALALVRRPHRHDAREG
;
A
#
# COMPACT_ATOMS: atom_id res chain seq x y z
N MET A 1 59.80 -10.94 1.96
CA MET A 1 59.33 -10.45 3.28
C MET A 1 59.62 -11.51 4.34
N LYS A 2 60.32 -11.15 5.43
CA LYS A 2 60.77 -12.07 6.49
C LYS A 2 59.57 -12.68 7.25
N SER A 3 59.68 -13.97 7.59
CA SER A 3 58.66 -14.85 8.22
C SER A 3 57.92 -14.24 9.44
N ALA A 4 58.59 -13.42 10.25
CA ALA A 4 58.05 -12.90 11.51
C ALA A 4 56.95 -11.83 11.39
N ARG A 5 56.82 -11.12 10.26
CA ARG A 5 55.83 -10.02 10.11
C ARG A 5 54.45 -10.46 9.60
N ARG A 6 54.32 -11.70 9.09
CA ARG A 6 53.08 -12.19 8.47
C ARG A 6 51.90 -12.38 9.44
N PRO A 7 52.09 -12.89 10.67
CA PRO A 7 50.99 -13.01 11.64
C PRO A 7 50.43 -11.65 12.05
N VAL A 8 51.30 -10.64 12.24
CA VAL A 8 50.88 -9.27 12.59
C VAL A 8 50.05 -8.65 11.46
N ILE A 9 50.47 -8.81 10.20
CA ILE A 9 49.70 -8.33 9.03
C ILE A 9 48.33 -9.04 8.94
N ALA A 10 48.26 -10.33 9.28
CA ALA A 10 47.01 -11.07 9.29
C ALA A 10 46.04 -10.58 10.36
N VAL A 11 46.53 -10.29 11.57
CA VAL A 11 45.72 -9.68 12.64
C VAL A 11 45.23 -8.30 12.21
N VAL A 12 46.09 -7.45 11.66
CA VAL A 12 45.70 -6.12 11.15
C VAL A 12 44.65 -6.25 10.05
N ALA A 13 44.83 -7.16 9.09
CA ALA A 13 43.84 -7.41 8.05
C ALA A 13 42.50 -7.86 8.64
N ALA A 14 42.50 -8.81 9.57
CA ALA A 14 41.27 -9.26 10.24
C ALA A 14 40.55 -8.10 10.97
N LEU A 15 41.29 -7.25 11.69
CA LEU A 15 40.71 -6.06 12.34
C LEU A 15 40.11 -5.08 11.34
N VAL A 16 40.79 -4.84 10.20
CA VAL A 16 40.26 -3.98 9.13
C VAL A 16 38.99 -4.59 8.52
N LEU A 17 38.97 -5.91 8.28
CA LEU A 17 37.80 -6.58 7.72
C LEU A 17 36.61 -6.58 8.70
N LEU A 18 36.87 -6.73 10.00
CA LEU A 18 35.85 -6.58 11.04
C LEU A 18 35.33 -5.14 11.11
N ALA A 19 36.21 -4.14 11.01
CA ALA A 19 35.79 -2.73 10.96
C ALA A 19 34.93 -2.43 9.72
N LEU A 20 35.29 -2.98 8.55
CA LEU A 20 34.46 -2.87 7.34
C LEU A 20 33.11 -3.59 7.52
N GLY A 21 33.12 -4.78 8.11
CA GLY A 21 31.90 -5.52 8.44
C GLY A 21 30.99 -4.76 9.40
N ALA A 22 31.56 -4.11 10.42
CA ALA A 22 30.83 -3.26 11.35
C ALA A 22 30.24 -2.02 10.65
N GLY A 23 30.99 -1.43 9.70
CA GLY A 23 30.47 -0.36 8.86
C GLY A 23 29.27 -0.79 8.00
N VAL A 24 29.32 -1.98 7.39
CA VAL A 24 28.18 -2.56 6.64
C VAL A 24 27.01 -2.86 7.57
N ALA A 25 27.27 -3.42 8.75
CA ALA A 25 26.24 -3.70 9.74
C ALA A 25 25.55 -2.42 10.25
N TYR A 26 26.31 -1.34 10.44
CA TYR A 26 25.78 -0.02 10.79
C TYR A 26 24.89 0.52 9.68
N GLY A 27 25.40 0.57 8.43
CA GLY A 27 24.61 1.06 7.30
C GLY A 27 23.34 0.24 7.03
N LEU A 28 23.38 -1.07 7.25
CA LEU A 28 22.19 -1.93 7.18
C LEU A 28 21.20 -1.63 8.31
N GLY A 29 21.69 -1.44 9.55
CA GLY A 29 20.83 -1.10 10.69
C GLY A 29 20.11 0.23 10.50
N ASP A 30 20.85 1.23 10.01
CA ASP A 30 20.34 2.55 9.64
C ASP A 30 19.29 2.47 8.52
N ALA A 31 19.59 1.74 7.44
CA ALA A 31 18.67 1.55 6.33
C ALA A 31 17.39 0.77 6.71
N LEU A 32 17.48 -0.21 7.62
CA LEU A 32 16.32 -0.95 8.10
C LEU A 32 15.45 -0.11 9.04
N GLY A 33 16.05 0.76 9.87
CA GLY A 33 15.32 1.73 10.67
C GLY A 33 14.22 1.19 11.60
N ILE A 34 14.21 -0.12 11.92
CA ILE A 34 13.09 -0.76 12.63
C ILE A 34 12.97 -0.20 14.05
N ARG A 35 11.85 0.47 14.34
CA ARG A 35 11.49 1.00 15.66
C ARG A 35 9.97 1.07 15.82
N SER A 36 9.49 1.12 17.06
CA SER A 36 8.09 1.38 17.37
C SER A 36 7.94 2.37 18.51
N GLU A 37 6.84 3.11 18.50
CA GLU A 37 6.43 4.05 19.55
C GLU A 37 4.91 4.05 19.74
N ASP A 38 4.44 4.63 20.84
CA ASP A 38 3.01 4.74 21.13
C ASP A 38 2.30 5.61 20.10
N SER A 39 1.09 5.20 19.70
CA SER A 39 0.20 5.94 18.80
C SER A 39 -0.98 6.53 19.58
N ASP A 40 -1.45 7.72 19.18
CA ASP A 40 -2.62 8.37 19.78
C ASP A 40 -3.90 7.92 19.04
N ILE A 41 -4.37 6.71 19.37
CA ILE A 41 -5.51 6.10 18.69
C ILE A 41 -6.83 6.68 19.22
N PRO A 42 -7.73 7.17 18.35
CA PRO A 42 -9.05 7.63 18.75
C PRO A 42 -9.84 6.50 19.41
N VAL A 43 -10.47 6.78 20.55
CA VAL A 43 -11.35 5.82 21.22
C VAL A 43 -12.72 5.86 20.57
N GLU A 44 -13.20 4.71 20.13
CA GLU A 44 -14.53 4.56 19.53
C GLU A 44 -15.54 4.14 20.60
N THR A 45 -16.69 4.81 20.66
CA THR A 45 -17.80 4.40 21.52
C THR A 45 -19.10 4.60 20.75
N LEU A 46 -19.73 3.48 20.42
CA LEU A 46 -20.96 3.45 19.66
C LEU A 46 -22.09 2.94 20.53
N GLU A 47 -23.27 3.52 20.35
CA GLU A 47 -24.50 3.13 21.00
C GLU A 47 -25.62 3.08 19.96
N ALA A 48 -26.62 2.24 20.18
CA ALA A 48 -27.81 2.23 19.35
C ALA A 48 -28.78 3.31 19.84
N ALA A 49 -29.42 4.02 18.91
CA ALA A 49 -30.48 4.96 19.27
C ALA A 49 -31.66 4.22 19.93
N PRO A 50 -32.39 4.87 20.85
CA PRO A 50 -33.59 4.29 21.43
C PRO A 50 -34.64 4.02 20.34
N GLU A 51 -35.56 3.10 20.63
CA GLU A 51 -36.69 2.83 19.75
C GLU A 51 -37.55 4.10 19.56
N THR A 52 -37.66 4.56 18.33
CA THR A 52 -38.50 5.71 17.96
C THR A 52 -39.68 5.26 17.13
N PRO A 53 -40.93 5.63 17.49
CA PRO A 53 -42.10 5.33 16.69
C PRO A 53 -42.01 5.94 15.30
N LEU A 54 -42.53 5.23 14.31
CA LEU A 54 -42.69 5.75 12.96
C LEU A 54 -43.67 6.92 12.96
N VAL A 55 -43.25 8.08 12.42
CA VAL A 55 -44.16 9.20 12.16
C VAL A 55 -44.79 9.01 10.78
N VAL A 56 -46.12 8.95 10.74
CA VAL A 56 -46.87 8.93 9.48
C VAL A 56 -46.89 10.34 8.91
N PRO A 57 -46.31 10.57 7.71
CA PRO A 57 -46.24 11.89 7.11
C PRO A 57 -47.62 12.36 6.59
N ARG A 58 -47.77 13.67 6.42
CA ARG A 58 -48.88 14.25 5.63
C ARG A 58 -48.63 14.02 4.13
N ASP A 59 -49.68 14.07 3.32
CA ASP A 59 -49.57 14.21 1.87
C ASP A 59 -49.18 15.67 1.53
N ILE A 60 -47.87 15.93 1.52
CA ILE A 60 -47.32 17.28 1.34
C ILE A 60 -47.27 17.63 -0.15
N THR A 61 -47.99 18.66 -0.54
CA THR A 61 -47.97 19.20 -1.92
C THR A 61 -47.28 20.57 -1.94
N LEU A 62 -46.19 20.67 -2.70
CA LEU A 62 -45.56 21.95 -3.03
C LEU A 62 -46.44 22.73 -4.02
N ILE A 63 -47.01 23.86 -3.58
CA ILE A 63 -47.93 24.66 -4.39
C ILE A 63 -47.27 25.88 -5.06
N THR A 64 -46.09 26.28 -4.60
CA THR A 64 -45.31 27.32 -5.28
C THR A 64 -44.70 26.75 -6.57
N PRO A 65 -44.88 27.41 -7.73
CA PRO A 65 -44.22 26.99 -8.96
C PRO A 65 -42.69 27.01 -8.80
N THR A 66 -42.04 25.92 -9.19
CA THR A 66 -40.58 25.80 -9.25
C THR A 66 -40.10 25.94 -10.69
N SER A 67 -38.92 26.51 -10.89
CA SER A 67 -38.25 26.60 -12.19
C SER A 67 -36.75 26.34 -12.01
N GLY A 68 -36.15 25.63 -12.95
CA GLY A 68 -34.72 25.31 -12.93
C GLY A 68 -34.45 23.93 -12.33
N ALA A 69 -33.36 23.28 -12.78
CA ALA A 69 -33.06 21.90 -12.46
C ALA A 69 -32.98 21.65 -10.94
N ARG A 70 -32.31 22.54 -10.20
CA ARG A 70 -32.17 22.48 -8.74
C ARG A 70 -33.51 22.34 -8.00
N LEU A 71 -34.43 23.29 -8.18
CA LEU A 71 -35.72 23.25 -7.48
C LEU A 71 -36.69 22.19 -8.03
N GLU A 72 -36.60 21.86 -9.32
CA GLU A 72 -37.42 20.82 -9.93
C GLU A 72 -37.05 19.42 -9.42
N LEU A 73 -35.74 19.14 -9.28
CA LEU A 73 -35.27 17.88 -8.70
C LEU A 73 -35.64 17.75 -7.22
N ALA A 74 -35.50 18.83 -6.44
CA ALA A 74 -35.91 18.82 -5.04
C ALA A 74 -37.42 18.56 -4.88
N ARG A 75 -38.25 19.19 -5.72
CA ARG A 75 -39.71 18.94 -5.75
C ARG A 75 -40.02 17.50 -6.13
N ASP A 76 -39.35 16.97 -7.15
CA ASP A 76 -39.57 15.60 -7.61
C ASP A 76 -39.17 14.60 -6.52
N GLU A 77 -38.08 14.85 -5.80
CA GLU A 77 -37.65 14.06 -4.64
C GLU A 77 -38.66 14.10 -3.49
N LEU A 78 -39.23 15.27 -3.17
CA LEU A 78 -40.32 15.38 -2.19
C LEU A 78 -41.56 14.56 -2.61
N ARG A 79 -41.96 14.67 -3.89
CA ARG A 79 -43.09 13.90 -4.41
C ARG A 79 -42.84 12.40 -4.30
N ASP A 80 -41.64 11.95 -4.65
CA ASP A 80 -41.28 10.54 -4.66
C ASP A 80 -41.15 10.01 -3.21
N ALA A 81 -40.64 10.82 -2.28
CA ALA A 81 -40.64 10.53 -0.85
C ALA A 81 -42.06 10.37 -0.29
N VAL A 82 -42.97 11.31 -0.56
CA VAL A 82 -44.38 11.22 -0.12
C VAL A 82 -45.07 9.99 -0.73
N ALA A 83 -44.81 9.69 -2.00
CA ALA A 83 -45.39 8.52 -2.68
C ALA A 83 -44.86 7.17 -2.15
N SER A 84 -43.67 7.17 -1.53
CA SER A 84 -43.03 5.98 -0.98
C SER A 84 -43.63 5.51 0.36
N ARG A 85 -44.49 6.31 0.98
CA ARG A 85 -45.07 6.01 2.31
C ARG A 85 -46.59 6.18 2.33
N ALA A 86 -47.22 5.51 3.29
CA ALA A 86 -48.59 5.82 3.65
C ALA A 86 -48.66 7.21 4.29
N THR A 87 -49.65 8.00 3.89
CA THR A 87 -49.87 9.36 4.39
C THR A 87 -51.20 9.48 5.13
N GLU A 88 -51.28 10.42 6.08
CA GLU A 88 -52.53 10.72 6.79
C GLU A 88 -52.84 12.22 6.74
N GLY A 89 -53.89 12.60 6.01
CA GLY A 89 -54.24 14.01 5.79
C GLY A 89 -53.34 14.69 4.75
N ALA A 90 -53.64 15.96 4.46
CA ALA A 90 -52.97 16.72 3.40
C ALA A 90 -52.33 17.98 3.98
N ALA A 91 -51.17 18.35 3.45
CA ALA A 91 -50.45 19.56 3.82
C ALA A 91 -50.02 20.34 2.57
N THR A 92 -50.08 21.66 2.61
CA THR A 92 -49.51 22.50 1.55
C THR A 92 -48.15 23.05 1.96
N LEU A 93 -47.17 23.01 1.05
CA LEU A 93 -45.88 23.65 1.21
C LEU A 93 -45.80 24.87 0.28
N THR A 94 -45.48 26.04 0.84
CA THR A 94 -45.19 27.27 0.09
C THR A 94 -43.72 27.66 0.25
N LEU A 95 -43.10 28.15 -0.82
CA LEU A 95 -41.73 28.67 -0.80
C LEU A 95 -41.72 30.20 -0.80
N GLU A 96 -40.89 30.78 0.06
CA GLU A 96 -40.48 32.19 0.02
C GLU A 96 -38.96 32.24 -0.10
N VAL A 97 -38.45 32.72 -1.23
CA VAL A 97 -37.01 32.73 -1.51
C VAL A 97 -36.53 34.17 -1.68
N SER A 98 -35.50 34.57 -0.94
CA SER A 98 -34.90 35.90 -1.03
C SER A 98 -33.46 35.90 -0.54
N GLY A 99 -32.55 36.59 -1.22
CA GLY A 99 -31.17 36.76 -0.77
C GLY A 99 -30.15 36.22 -1.78
N ASP A 100 -29.05 35.68 -1.28
CA ASP A 100 -27.97 35.10 -2.07
C ASP A 100 -28.37 33.70 -2.54
N SER A 101 -28.32 33.42 -3.84
CA SER A 101 -28.68 32.13 -4.42
C SER A 101 -27.90 30.95 -3.85
N ALA A 102 -26.68 31.18 -3.35
CA ALA A 102 -25.81 30.15 -2.78
C ALA A 102 -26.06 29.89 -1.28
N ASP A 103 -26.81 30.74 -0.58
CA ASP A 103 -27.08 30.55 0.86
C ASP A 103 -28.03 29.37 1.08
N GLU A 104 -27.54 28.36 1.81
CA GLU A 104 -28.29 27.14 2.17
C GLU A 104 -29.22 27.33 3.37
N THR A 105 -29.26 28.50 3.99
CA THR A 105 -30.10 28.77 5.16
C THR A 105 -31.58 28.80 4.78
N TYR A 106 -32.39 28.09 5.56
CA TYR A 106 -33.84 28.13 5.46
C TYR A 106 -34.51 28.09 6.82
N ALA A 107 -35.79 28.43 6.88
CA ALA A 107 -36.64 28.25 8.04
C ALA A 107 -37.96 27.59 7.64
N LEU A 108 -38.31 26.48 8.30
CA LEU A 108 -39.63 25.86 8.15
C LEU A 108 -40.58 26.42 9.21
N GLN A 109 -41.69 26.98 8.78
CA GLN A 109 -42.67 27.67 9.62
C GLN A 109 -44.10 27.18 9.31
N GLY A 110 -45.04 27.53 10.19
CA GLY A 110 -46.47 27.29 9.99
C GLY A 110 -47.03 26.18 10.87
N THR A 111 -47.93 25.39 10.31
CA THR A 111 -48.62 24.27 10.98
C THR A 111 -48.47 23.01 10.15
N GLU A 112 -48.77 21.84 10.72
CA GLU A 112 -48.67 20.56 10.01
C GLU A 112 -49.45 20.50 8.69
N ASP A 113 -50.56 21.25 8.55
CA ASP A 113 -51.38 21.26 7.34
C ASP A 113 -51.00 22.39 6.35
N ALA A 114 -50.21 23.36 6.79
CA ALA A 114 -49.83 24.53 6.02
C ALA A 114 -48.44 25.01 6.42
N LEU A 115 -47.45 24.55 5.64
CA LEU A 115 -46.03 24.78 5.83
C LEU A 115 -45.55 25.91 4.91
N THR A 116 -44.65 26.74 5.44
CA THR A 116 -43.93 27.76 4.66
C THR A 116 -42.44 27.58 4.85
N LEU A 117 -41.71 27.40 3.75
CA LEU A 117 -40.26 27.33 3.71
C LEU A 117 -39.71 28.70 3.29
N VAL A 118 -39.13 29.42 4.25
CA VAL A 118 -38.50 30.73 4.03
C VAL A 118 -37.00 30.52 3.85
N ALA A 119 -36.48 30.72 2.66
CA ALA A 119 -35.08 30.46 2.33
C ALA A 119 -34.31 31.76 2.01
N ALA A 120 -33.06 31.81 2.47
CA ALA A 120 -32.12 32.90 2.19
C ALA A 120 -31.56 32.87 0.75
N GLY A 121 -31.87 31.82 0.01
CA GLY A 121 -31.34 31.54 -1.32
C GLY A 121 -32.06 30.40 -2.01
N GLU A 122 -31.80 30.22 -3.30
CA GLU A 122 -32.30 29.06 -4.05
C GLU A 122 -31.71 27.75 -3.52
N ALA A 123 -30.43 27.75 -3.12
CA ALA A 123 -29.80 26.62 -2.44
C ALA A 123 -30.53 26.23 -1.15
N GLY A 124 -30.85 27.20 -0.27
CA GLY A 124 -31.61 26.94 0.95
C GLY A 124 -33.04 26.46 0.69
N ALA A 125 -33.69 26.94 -0.37
CA ALA A 125 -35.01 26.48 -0.76
C ALA A 125 -34.97 25.01 -1.20
N ALA A 126 -34.01 24.63 -2.05
CA ALA A 126 -33.81 23.25 -2.46
C ALA A 126 -33.46 22.36 -1.26
N ARG A 127 -32.50 22.77 -0.43
CA ARG A 127 -32.06 22.04 0.77
C ARG A 127 -33.21 21.78 1.72
N GLY A 128 -34.04 22.79 2.00
CA GLY A 128 -35.20 22.62 2.88
C GLY A 128 -36.26 21.68 2.30
N ILE A 129 -36.48 21.66 0.98
CA ILE A 129 -37.36 20.67 0.34
C ILE A 129 -36.78 19.26 0.47
N TYR A 130 -35.47 19.09 0.21
CA TYR A 130 -34.80 17.80 0.37
C TYR A 130 -34.82 17.32 1.84
N ASP A 131 -34.69 18.21 2.83
CA ASP A 131 -34.75 17.83 4.25
C ASP A 131 -36.17 17.41 4.67
N ILE A 132 -37.20 18.03 4.10
CA ILE A 132 -38.59 17.55 4.25
C ILE A 132 -38.73 16.17 3.62
N ALA A 133 -38.22 15.97 2.41
CA ALA A 133 -38.25 14.67 1.72
C ALA A 133 -37.53 13.58 2.53
N ALA A 134 -36.34 13.88 3.05
CA ALA A 134 -35.58 12.99 3.92
C ALA A 134 -36.34 12.67 5.21
N ALA A 135 -36.93 13.67 5.88
CA ALA A 135 -37.75 13.43 7.08
C ALA A 135 -38.95 12.52 6.78
N VAL A 136 -39.59 12.68 5.60
CA VAL A 136 -40.62 11.75 5.13
C VAL A 136 -40.03 10.35 4.95
N ARG A 137 -38.94 10.18 4.18
CA ARG A 137 -38.31 8.87 3.95
C ARG A 137 -37.84 8.19 5.23
N ASP A 138 -37.41 8.96 6.22
CA ASP A 138 -36.91 8.47 7.51
C ASP A 138 -38.04 8.34 8.54
N GLY A 139 -39.30 8.58 8.17
CA GLY A 139 -40.43 8.49 9.11
C GLY A 139 -40.25 9.37 10.35
N ARG A 140 -39.62 10.55 10.19
CA ARG A 140 -39.35 11.52 11.25
C ARG A 140 -40.38 12.64 11.24
N ALA A 141 -40.55 13.28 12.39
CA ALA A 141 -41.27 14.54 12.48
C ALA A 141 -40.49 15.66 11.76
N LEU A 142 -41.20 16.62 11.17
CA LEU A 142 -40.59 17.79 10.56
C LEU A 142 -40.03 18.72 11.65
N THR A 143 -38.78 19.16 11.45
CA THR A 143 -38.13 20.13 12.34
C THR A 143 -38.55 21.54 11.96
N MET A 144 -39.27 22.23 12.85
CA MET A 144 -39.63 23.64 12.68
C MET A 144 -38.48 24.56 13.13
N GLY A 145 -38.37 25.72 12.49
CA GLY A 145 -37.35 26.72 12.80
C GLY A 145 -36.28 26.83 11.72
N THR A 146 -35.23 27.61 12.03
CA THR A 146 -34.12 27.91 11.12
C THR A 146 -33.09 26.79 11.13
N VAL A 147 -32.62 26.42 9.93
CA VAL A 147 -31.55 25.46 9.69
C VAL A 147 -30.49 26.12 8.82
N THR A 148 -29.23 25.97 9.23
CA THR A 148 -28.05 26.41 8.48
C THR A 148 -27.02 25.27 8.54
N SER A 149 -26.49 24.86 7.39
CA SER A 149 -25.41 23.88 7.32
C SER A 149 -24.13 24.46 7.93
N ALA A 150 -23.49 23.75 8.86
CA ALA A 150 -22.25 24.18 9.49
C ALA A 150 -21.08 24.23 8.51
N LEU A 151 -20.93 23.20 7.67
CA LEU A 151 -19.92 23.13 6.61
C LEU A 151 -20.60 23.17 5.22
N PRO A 152 -20.48 24.27 4.45
CA PRO A 152 -21.18 24.45 3.17
C PRO A 152 -20.60 23.61 2.02
N PHE A 153 -19.30 23.27 2.05
CA PHE A 153 -18.66 22.49 0.99
C PHE A 153 -18.72 21.00 1.29
N ARG A 154 -19.48 20.22 0.52
CA ARG A 154 -19.69 18.79 0.78
C ARG A 154 -19.59 18.03 -0.53
N MET A 155 -18.44 17.43 -0.79
CA MET A 155 -18.12 16.80 -2.06
C MET A 155 -18.26 15.28 -2.03
N VAL A 156 -18.60 14.69 -3.16
CA VAL A 156 -18.52 13.25 -3.45
C VAL A 156 -17.61 12.96 -4.64
N ASP A 157 -17.15 11.73 -4.78
CA ASP A 157 -16.70 11.16 -6.06
C ASP A 157 -17.89 10.78 -6.97
N LEU A 158 -17.63 10.10 -8.09
CA LEU A 158 -18.63 9.76 -9.11
C LEU A 158 -19.44 8.49 -8.80
N GLY A 159 -19.28 7.90 -7.60
CA GLY A 159 -19.86 6.60 -7.30
C GLY A 159 -19.47 5.54 -8.34
N ALA A 160 -20.38 4.60 -8.64
CA ALA A 160 -20.17 3.55 -9.64
C ALA A 160 -20.65 3.90 -11.07
N VAL A 161 -20.85 5.19 -11.38
CA VAL A 161 -21.38 5.64 -12.68
C VAL A 161 -20.43 5.25 -13.82
N GLY A 162 -21.00 4.71 -14.90
CA GLY A 162 -20.23 4.38 -16.11
C GLY A 162 -19.32 3.15 -15.97
N VAL A 163 -19.38 2.44 -14.84
CA VAL A 163 -18.64 1.19 -14.61
C VAL A 163 -19.51 -0.01 -15.00
N ALA A 164 -19.03 -0.85 -15.91
CA ALA A 164 -19.75 -2.05 -16.30
C ALA A 164 -19.70 -3.12 -15.20
N VAL A 165 -20.81 -3.85 -15.04
CA VAL A 165 -20.88 -5.04 -14.19
C VAL A 165 -20.29 -6.21 -14.98
N ASP A 166 -18.97 -6.39 -14.89
CA ASP A 166 -18.23 -7.48 -15.54
C ASP A 166 -17.91 -8.60 -14.54
N GLU A 167 -18.83 -9.56 -14.39
CA GLU A 167 -18.65 -10.68 -13.47
C GLU A 167 -17.41 -11.54 -13.76
N ASP A 168 -16.97 -11.63 -15.02
CA ASP A 168 -15.80 -12.41 -15.38
C ASP A 168 -14.51 -11.75 -14.88
N ALA A 169 -14.44 -10.41 -14.92
CA ALA A 169 -13.33 -9.64 -14.37
C ALA A 169 -13.21 -9.80 -12.84
N TRP A 170 -14.33 -9.75 -12.11
CA TRP A 170 -14.32 -9.98 -10.65
C TRP A 170 -14.02 -11.43 -10.29
N ARG A 171 -14.49 -12.40 -11.09
CA ARG A 171 -14.23 -13.82 -10.84
C ARG A 171 -12.75 -14.19 -10.91
N ALA A 172 -11.96 -13.44 -11.69
CA ALA A 172 -10.51 -13.62 -11.73
C ALA A 172 -9.84 -13.25 -10.40
N GLY A 173 -10.33 -12.21 -9.73
CA GLY A 173 -9.89 -11.79 -8.39
C GLY A 173 -8.42 -11.37 -8.29
N ASP A 174 -7.76 -11.09 -9.42
CA ASP A 174 -6.33 -10.79 -9.50
C ASP A 174 -6.03 -9.39 -10.07
N ASP A 175 -7.06 -8.59 -10.31
CA ASP A 175 -6.96 -7.21 -10.78
C ASP A 175 -6.88 -6.23 -9.60
N TYR A 176 -5.67 -6.11 -9.06
CA TYR A 176 -5.30 -5.14 -8.03
C TYR A 176 -5.02 -3.73 -8.59
N SER A 177 -5.47 -3.41 -9.82
CA SER A 177 -5.35 -2.05 -10.35
C SER A 177 -6.30 -1.09 -9.64
N HIS A 178 -5.86 0.16 -9.47
CA HIS A 178 -6.67 1.23 -8.88
C HIS A 178 -7.52 1.95 -9.94
N ASN A 179 -7.53 1.45 -11.18
CA ASN A 179 -8.35 2.01 -12.23
C ASN A 179 -9.80 1.53 -12.09
N SER A 180 -10.73 2.48 -11.86
CA SER A 180 -12.17 2.17 -11.74
C SER A 180 -12.75 1.58 -13.05
N LYS A 181 -12.14 1.91 -14.19
CA LYS A 181 -12.62 1.68 -15.56
C LYS A 181 -13.96 2.39 -15.83
N ALA A 182 -14.24 3.46 -15.09
CA ALA A 182 -15.40 4.32 -15.33
C ALA A 182 -15.35 4.86 -16.77
N PHE A 183 -16.47 4.69 -17.49
CA PHE A 183 -16.64 5.06 -18.90
C PHE A 183 -15.68 4.40 -19.89
N GLN A 184 -14.85 3.43 -19.48
CA GLN A 184 -13.94 2.72 -20.40
C GLN A 184 -14.70 2.13 -21.58
N ASP A 185 -15.90 1.62 -21.31
CA ASP A 185 -16.77 1.04 -22.32
C ASP A 185 -17.38 2.08 -23.28
N VAL A 186 -17.58 3.30 -22.80
CA VAL A 186 -18.13 4.43 -23.56
C VAL A 186 -17.06 5.01 -24.50
N MET A 187 -15.81 5.02 -24.06
CA MET A 187 -14.69 5.60 -24.78
C MET A 187 -14.15 4.64 -25.86
N LEU A 188 -14.08 5.12 -27.11
CA LEU A 188 -13.60 4.35 -28.25
C LEU A 188 -12.16 4.77 -28.62
N PRO A 189 -11.28 3.82 -29.01
CA PRO A 189 -9.92 4.15 -29.42
C PRO A 189 -9.89 4.99 -30.71
N ASP A 190 -10.85 4.78 -31.61
CA ASP A 190 -10.97 5.44 -32.91
C ASP A 190 -12.25 6.28 -33.01
N ALA A 191 -12.32 7.17 -34.00
CA ALA A 191 -13.52 7.94 -34.31
C ALA A 191 -14.75 7.02 -34.45
N PRO A 192 -15.90 7.34 -33.84
CA PRO A 192 -16.29 8.65 -33.30
C PRO A 192 -15.81 8.95 -31.87
N TYR A 193 -14.91 8.15 -31.30
CA TYR A 193 -14.31 8.28 -29.96
C TYR A 193 -15.27 8.10 -28.78
N VAL A 194 -16.58 8.19 -29.01
CA VAL A 194 -17.62 7.96 -28.01
C VAL A 194 -18.68 7.02 -28.58
N ASP A 195 -18.98 5.95 -27.85
CA ASP A 195 -20.14 5.10 -28.10
C ASP A 195 -21.39 5.77 -27.50
N SER A 196 -22.20 6.37 -28.36
CA SER A 196 -23.41 7.09 -27.94
C SER A 196 -24.47 6.21 -27.28
N THR A 197 -24.48 4.90 -27.56
CA THR A 197 -25.45 3.97 -26.95
C THR A 197 -25.04 3.67 -25.52
N LYS A 198 -23.76 3.38 -25.31
CA LYS A 198 -23.24 3.16 -23.96
C LYS A 198 -23.23 4.44 -23.12
N LEU A 199 -22.98 5.59 -23.74
CA LEU A 199 -23.10 6.89 -23.06
C LEU A 199 -24.52 7.13 -22.56
N ALA A 200 -25.56 6.80 -23.33
CA ALA A 200 -26.94 6.99 -22.89
C ALA A 200 -27.25 6.23 -21.60
N VAL A 201 -26.76 4.99 -21.48
CA VAL A 201 -26.87 4.20 -20.24
C VAL A 201 -26.12 4.90 -19.09
N ALA A 202 -24.89 5.33 -19.33
CA ALA A 202 -24.10 6.02 -18.32
C ALA A 202 -24.70 7.38 -17.90
N SER A 203 -25.40 8.07 -18.81
CA SER A 203 -26.14 9.31 -18.51
C SER A 203 -27.34 9.08 -17.60
N ASP A 204 -28.07 7.97 -17.79
CA ASP A 204 -29.17 7.59 -16.89
C ASP A 204 -28.65 7.26 -15.49
N GLU A 205 -27.54 6.52 -15.41
CA GLU A 205 -26.84 6.22 -14.16
C GLU A 205 -26.35 7.50 -13.46
N PHE A 206 -25.72 8.41 -14.22
CA PHE A 206 -25.23 9.69 -13.71
C PHE A 206 -26.38 10.55 -13.17
N THR A 207 -27.51 10.60 -13.88
CA THR A 207 -28.70 11.34 -13.43
C THR A 207 -29.26 10.77 -12.13
N ALA A 208 -29.31 9.45 -12.00
CA ALA A 208 -29.75 8.80 -10.77
C ALA A 208 -28.80 9.10 -9.60
N TYR A 209 -27.49 9.05 -9.83
CA TYR A 209 -26.49 9.36 -8.82
C TYR A 209 -26.52 10.83 -8.37
N VAL A 210 -26.62 11.79 -9.30
CA VAL A 210 -26.77 13.22 -8.97
C VAL A 210 -28.01 13.48 -8.11
N ARG A 211 -29.14 12.84 -8.43
CA ARG A 211 -30.37 12.93 -7.62
C ARG A 211 -30.16 12.38 -6.21
N HIS A 212 -29.50 11.22 -6.11
CA HIS A 212 -29.18 10.56 -4.85
C HIS A 212 -28.34 11.47 -3.94
N VAL A 213 -27.19 11.94 -4.41
CA VAL A 213 -26.26 12.72 -3.58
C VAL A 213 -26.78 14.12 -3.21
N LEU A 214 -27.60 14.75 -4.08
CA LEU A 214 -28.29 16.00 -3.74
C LEU A 214 -29.34 15.80 -2.64
N ALA A 215 -30.07 14.68 -2.68
CA ALA A 215 -31.04 14.34 -1.65
C ALA A 215 -30.36 14.17 -0.27
N GLU A 216 -29.22 13.47 -0.23
CA GLU A 216 -28.40 13.33 0.99
C GLU A 216 -27.80 14.65 1.48
N GLY A 217 -27.49 15.54 0.53
CA GLY A 217 -27.12 16.94 0.79
C GLY A 217 -25.70 17.31 0.47
N TYR A 218 -25.08 16.59 -0.46
CA TYR A 218 -23.84 17.00 -1.08
C TYR A 218 -24.05 18.20 -2.02
N THR A 219 -23.00 18.99 -2.19
CA THR A 219 -22.97 20.26 -2.93
C THR A 219 -21.86 20.31 -3.98
N ALA A 220 -21.03 19.27 -4.08
CA ALA A 220 -19.96 19.19 -5.06
C ALA A 220 -19.71 17.73 -5.50
N ILE A 221 -19.13 17.56 -6.69
CA ILE A 221 -18.77 16.26 -7.26
C ILE A 221 -17.42 16.33 -7.97
N ALA A 222 -16.57 15.33 -7.72
CA ALA A 222 -15.33 15.11 -8.44
C ALA A 222 -15.56 14.13 -9.61
N VAL A 223 -15.22 14.54 -10.83
CA VAL A 223 -15.37 13.76 -12.06
C VAL A 223 -14.01 13.42 -12.66
N PRO A 224 -13.79 12.24 -13.25
CA PRO A 224 -12.46 11.82 -13.69
C PRO A 224 -12.01 12.52 -14.99
N GLY A 225 -10.71 12.80 -15.07
CA GLY A 225 -10.02 13.25 -16.27
C GLY A 225 -9.58 14.72 -16.19
N LEU A 226 -8.64 15.09 -17.06
CA LEU A 226 -8.29 16.48 -17.37
C LEU A 226 -7.78 16.57 -18.81
N VAL A 227 -6.60 16.00 -19.09
CA VAL A 227 -5.94 16.11 -20.40
C VAL A 227 -6.76 15.46 -21.52
N GLU A 228 -7.62 14.50 -21.19
CA GLU A 228 -8.59 13.89 -22.09
C GLU A 228 -9.56 14.91 -22.71
N TYR A 229 -9.78 16.05 -22.06
CA TYR A 229 -10.69 17.12 -22.48
C TYR A 229 -9.98 18.33 -23.07
N LEU A 230 -8.66 18.28 -23.25
CA LEU A 230 -7.86 19.44 -23.68
C LEU A 230 -7.27 19.25 -25.08
N THR A 231 -7.35 20.30 -25.89
CA THR A 231 -6.72 20.36 -27.22
C THR A 231 -5.39 21.09 -27.21
N PHE A 232 -5.11 21.91 -26.20
CA PHE A 232 -3.89 22.72 -26.11
C PHE A 232 -3.64 23.58 -27.36
N ASP A 233 -4.70 24.04 -28.02
CA ASP A 233 -4.64 24.75 -29.32
C ASP A 233 -3.80 26.03 -29.22
N SER A 234 -3.92 26.76 -28.10
CA SER A 234 -3.22 28.03 -27.86
C SER A 234 -1.69 27.90 -27.76
N VAL A 235 -1.18 26.70 -27.46
CA VAL A 235 0.26 26.41 -27.25
C VAL A 235 0.84 25.46 -28.28
N GLY A 236 0.00 24.82 -29.11
CA GLY A 236 0.39 23.96 -30.22
C GLY A 236 1.08 22.67 -29.79
N VAL A 237 0.50 21.95 -28.81
CA VAL A 237 1.03 20.65 -28.35
C VAL A 237 0.81 19.55 -29.38
N TYR A 238 -0.38 19.49 -29.98
CA TYR A 238 -0.77 18.46 -30.94
C TYR A 238 -0.65 18.99 -32.38
N ASP A 239 -0.25 18.11 -33.30
CA ASP A 239 -0.17 18.43 -34.72
C ASP A 239 -1.56 18.55 -35.37
N ASP A 240 -1.65 19.23 -36.52
CA ASP A 240 -2.89 19.32 -37.29
C ASP A 240 -3.42 17.92 -37.66
N GLY A 241 -4.63 17.61 -37.21
CA GLY A 241 -5.29 16.32 -37.47
C GLY A 241 -4.91 15.20 -36.49
N ASP A 242 -4.23 15.53 -35.39
CA ASP A 242 -3.98 14.58 -34.30
C ASP A 242 -5.31 14.05 -33.71
N ALA A 243 -5.34 12.75 -33.42
CA ALA A 243 -6.50 12.08 -32.84
C ALA A 243 -6.84 12.59 -31.44
N HIS A 244 -5.88 13.09 -30.66
CA HIS A 244 -6.09 13.62 -29.32
C HIS A 244 -7.00 14.85 -29.34
N VAL A 245 -6.79 15.77 -30.29
CA VAL A 245 -7.66 16.96 -30.47
C VAL A 245 -9.09 16.54 -30.83
N ALA A 246 -9.23 15.66 -31.82
CA ALA A 246 -10.55 15.18 -32.25
C ALA A 246 -11.29 14.40 -31.14
N ARG A 247 -10.55 13.66 -30.31
CA ARG A 247 -11.09 12.96 -29.14
C ARG A 247 -11.51 13.93 -28.04
N ALA A 248 -10.68 14.91 -27.70
CA ALA A 248 -11.02 15.91 -26.69
C ALA A 248 -12.31 16.65 -27.03
N LEU A 249 -12.46 17.10 -28.28
CA LEU A 249 -13.69 17.74 -28.75
C LEU A 249 -14.90 16.80 -28.70
N ALA A 250 -14.72 15.51 -29.02
CA ALA A 250 -15.79 14.52 -28.91
C ALA A 250 -16.21 14.28 -27.46
N LEU A 251 -15.25 14.21 -26.53
CA LEU A 251 -15.51 14.05 -25.10
C LEU A 251 -16.20 15.29 -24.51
N GLN A 252 -15.73 16.50 -24.83
CA GLN A 252 -16.40 17.75 -24.45
C GLN A 252 -17.85 17.77 -24.93
N GLN A 253 -18.11 17.43 -26.19
CA GLN A 253 -19.46 17.41 -26.75
C GLN A 253 -20.37 16.37 -26.07
N ALA A 254 -19.82 15.20 -25.76
CA ALA A 254 -20.58 14.06 -25.26
C ALA A 254 -20.85 14.13 -23.76
N PHE A 255 -19.83 14.46 -22.96
CA PHE A 255 -19.92 14.49 -21.49
C PHE A 255 -20.27 15.87 -20.94
N GLY A 256 -19.99 16.95 -21.68
CA GLY A 256 -20.32 18.31 -21.26
C GLY A 256 -21.76 18.50 -20.77
N PRO A 257 -22.80 17.97 -21.46
CA PRO A 257 -24.18 18.04 -20.99
C PRO A 257 -24.43 17.37 -19.63
N LEU A 258 -23.69 16.31 -19.29
CA LEU A 258 -23.82 15.62 -18.00
C LEU A 258 -23.25 16.53 -16.89
N TRP A 259 -22.06 17.07 -17.10
CA TRP A 259 -21.42 17.99 -16.15
C TRP A 259 -22.25 19.26 -15.94
N GLN A 260 -22.78 19.83 -17.03
CA GLN A 260 -23.68 20.96 -16.94
C GLN A 260 -24.95 20.63 -16.16
N PHE A 261 -25.53 19.44 -16.35
CA PHE A 261 -26.69 19.02 -15.58
C PHE A 261 -26.40 18.96 -14.08
N ALA A 262 -25.25 18.43 -13.66
CA ALA A 262 -24.86 18.41 -12.24
C ALA A 262 -24.71 19.83 -11.67
N HIS A 263 -24.06 20.74 -12.42
CA HIS A 263 -23.93 22.15 -12.04
C HIS A 263 -25.29 22.84 -11.89
N ASP A 264 -26.15 22.73 -12.91
CA ASP A 264 -27.49 23.33 -12.93
C ASP A 264 -28.39 22.72 -11.83
N ALA A 265 -28.17 21.47 -11.45
CA ALA A 265 -28.85 20.80 -10.35
C ALA A 265 -28.36 21.24 -8.97
N GLY A 266 -27.18 21.85 -8.86
CA GLY A 266 -26.63 22.42 -7.64
C GLY A 266 -25.36 21.78 -7.10
N LEU A 267 -24.69 20.93 -7.88
CA LEU A 267 -23.37 20.40 -7.53
C LEU A 267 -22.27 21.20 -8.20
N GLN A 268 -21.28 21.68 -7.45
CA GLN A 268 -20.04 22.18 -8.02
C GLN A 268 -19.27 21.03 -8.68
N VAL A 269 -18.77 21.23 -9.91
CA VAL A 269 -18.13 20.17 -10.71
C VAL A 269 -16.62 20.37 -10.76
N PHE A 270 -15.86 19.39 -10.26
CA PHE A 270 -14.40 19.41 -10.22
C PHE A 270 -13.79 18.28 -11.05
N PHE A 271 -12.94 18.63 -12.03
CA PHE A 271 -12.20 17.64 -12.81
C PHE A 271 -11.00 17.12 -12.02
N ARG A 272 -10.94 15.81 -11.78
CA ARG A 272 -9.90 15.13 -11.00
C ARG A 272 -8.79 14.59 -11.90
N THR A 273 -7.54 14.89 -11.53
CA THR A 273 -6.36 14.35 -12.22
C THR A 273 -5.15 14.14 -11.31
N ASP A 274 -4.21 13.32 -11.78
CA ASP A 274 -2.92 13.05 -11.15
C ASP A 274 -1.79 13.73 -11.93
N MET A 275 -1.15 14.72 -11.30
CA MET A 275 -0.05 15.45 -11.91
C MET A 275 1.28 14.71 -11.66
N LEU A 276 2.13 14.51 -12.66
CA LEU A 276 2.09 15.07 -14.01
C LEU A 276 1.33 14.17 -14.99
N THR A 277 0.14 14.57 -15.44
CA THR A 277 -0.65 13.84 -16.44
C THR A 277 -0.13 14.15 -17.86
N LEU A 278 -0.01 13.14 -18.70
CA LEU A 278 0.67 13.19 -19.99
C LEU A 278 -0.08 12.40 -21.06
N THR A 279 0.14 12.82 -22.31
CA THR A 279 0.01 11.99 -23.51
C THR A 279 1.40 11.88 -24.15
N THR A 280 1.63 10.88 -25.01
CA THR A 280 2.94 10.78 -25.69
C THR A 280 3.33 12.08 -26.44
N PRO A 281 2.42 12.75 -27.20
CA PRO A 281 2.75 14.03 -27.84
C PRO A 281 3.00 15.16 -26.83
N LEU A 282 2.22 15.25 -25.74
CA LEU A 282 2.44 16.26 -24.70
C LEU A 282 3.80 16.09 -24.02
N GLN A 283 4.19 14.87 -23.67
CA GLN A 283 5.52 14.59 -23.14
C GLN A 283 6.60 15.03 -24.15
N HIS A 284 6.45 14.65 -25.42
CA HIS A 284 7.42 15.02 -26.45
C HIS A 284 7.55 16.55 -26.61
N TYR A 285 6.43 17.28 -26.57
CA TYR A 285 6.40 18.73 -26.61
C TYR A 285 7.16 19.35 -25.43
N LEU A 286 6.87 18.89 -24.20
CA LEU A 286 7.49 19.38 -22.98
C LEU A 286 9.00 19.14 -22.98
N GLU A 287 9.43 17.92 -23.32
CA GLU A 287 10.85 17.56 -23.39
C GLU A 287 11.59 18.31 -24.51
N THR A 288 10.94 18.53 -25.66
CA THR A 288 11.56 19.30 -26.76
C THR A 288 11.72 20.77 -26.39
N ARG A 289 10.72 21.34 -25.71
CA ARG A 289 10.70 22.76 -25.33
C ARG A 289 11.63 23.07 -24.16
N PHE A 290 11.69 22.20 -23.16
CA PHE A 290 12.40 22.45 -21.90
C PHE A 290 13.64 21.57 -21.68
N GLY A 291 13.87 20.57 -22.54
CA GLY A 291 15.00 19.63 -22.46
C GLY A 291 14.72 18.38 -21.61
N SER A 292 13.70 18.44 -20.74
CA SER A 292 13.23 17.34 -19.87
C SER A 292 11.85 17.67 -19.31
N LEU A 293 11.24 16.73 -18.58
CA LEU A 293 10.09 16.98 -17.70
C LEU A 293 10.53 17.72 -16.41
N ASP A 294 11.04 18.93 -16.56
CA ASP A 294 11.48 19.78 -15.44
C ASP A 294 10.28 20.42 -14.73
N THR A 295 9.73 19.72 -13.74
CA THR A 295 8.56 20.15 -12.96
C THR A 295 8.85 21.32 -12.02
N GLU A 296 10.11 21.73 -11.84
CA GLU A 296 10.46 22.95 -11.11
C GLU A 296 10.39 24.20 -11.99
N ASN A 297 10.33 24.03 -13.32
CA ASN A 297 10.25 25.14 -14.27
C ASN A 297 8.81 25.71 -14.36
N PRO A 298 8.57 26.97 -13.96
CA PRO A 298 7.23 27.56 -14.04
C PRO A 298 6.66 27.65 -15.46
N GLU A 299 7.52 27.73 -16.49
CA GLU A 299 7.06 27.76 -17.89
C GLU A 299 6.45 26.44 -18.34
N LEU A 300 6.82 25.31 -17.71
CA LEU A 300 6.17 24.02 -17.95
C LEU A 300 4.71 24.09 -17.49
N TRP A 301 4.47 24.63 -16.30
CA TRP A 301 3.13 24.74 -15.73
C TRP A 301 2.22 25.72 -16.48
N ARG A 302 2.78 26.73 -17.15
CA ARG A 302 2.01 27.60 -18.05
C ARG A 302 1.37 26.86 -19.24
N VAL A 303 1.94 25.72 -19.66
CA VAL A 303 1.30 24.87 -20.68
C VAL A 303 -0.02 24.31 -20.14
N TYR A 304 -0.01 23.85 -18.89
CA TYR A 304 -1.22 23.37 -18.21
C TYR A 304 -2.19 24.50 -17.86
N SER A 305 -1.72 25.68 -17.44
CA SER A 305 -2.60 26.86 -17.25
C SER A 305 -3.34 27.21 -18.55
N ALA A 306 -2.67 27.16 -19.70
CA ALA A 306 -3.31 27.38 -21.00
C ALA A 306 -4.37 26.30 -21.33
N GLY A 307 -4.16 25.07 -20.87
CA GLY A 307 -5.17 24.01 -20.95
C GLY A 307 -6.36 24.26 -20.00
N LEU A 308 -6.12 24.77 -18.79
CA LEU A 308 -7.19 25.15 -17.85
C LEU A 308 -8.02 26.32 -18.40
N ASP A 309 -7.39 27.34 -18.98
CA ASP A 309 -8.09 28.45 -19.66
C ASP A 309 -9.03 27.90 -20.76
N GLU A 310 -8.52 26.97 -21.59
CA GLU A 310 -9.32 26.29 -22.61
C GLU A 310 -10.48 25.48 -22.01
N LEU A 311 -10.25 24.77 -20.91
CA LEU A 311 -11.28 24.01 -20.19
C LEU A 311 -12.41 24.94 -19.75
N TYR A 312 -12.08 26.04 -19.09
CA TYR A 312 -13.07 26.97 -18.54
C TYR A 312 -13.81 27.76 -19.62
N GLN A 313 -13.17 28.04 -20.76
CA GLN A 313 -13.83 28.65 -21.92
C GLN A 313 -14.79 27.68 -22.62
N SER A 314 -14.39 26.41 -22.79
CA SER A 314 -15.19 25.40 -23.48
C SER A 314 -16.32 24.84 -22.62
N MET A 315 -16.11 24.76 -21.30
CA MET A 315 -17.04 24.20 -20.33
C MET A 315 -17.21 25.17 -19.13
N PRO A 316 -17.91 26.30 -19.30
CA PRO A 316 -17.98 27.36 -18.30
C PRO A 316 -18.68 26.96 -16.99
N TYR A 317 -19.43 25.86 -16.98
CA TYR A 317 -20.10 25.25 -15.82
C TYR A 317 -19.17 24.37 -14.97
N VAL A 318 -17.90 24.19 -15.36
CA VAL A 318 -16.89 23.54 -14.52
C VAL A 318 -16.43 24.53 -13.46
N ASP A 319 -16.52 24.17 -12.19
CA ASP A 319 -16.18 25.03 -11.05
C ASP A 319 -14.69 24.99 -10.70
N GLY A 320 -13.96 23.97 -11.19
CA GLY A 320 -12.52 23.92 -11.08
C GLY A 320 -11.91 22.55 -11.28
N VAL A 321 -10.74 22.33 -10.67
CA VAL A 321 -9.99 21.09 -10.76
C VAL A 321 -9.59 20.56 -9.38
N LEU A 322 -9.56 19.25 -9.25
CA LEU A 322 -8.97 18.54 -8.13
C LEU A 322 -7.69 17.86 -8.60
N ILE A 323 -6.57 18.21 -7.98
CA ILE A 323 -5.25 17.70 -8.34
C ILE A 323 -4.66 16.88 -7.20
N ARG A 324 -4.10 15.73 -7.55
CA ARG A 324 -3.23 14.92 -6.68
C ARG A 324 -1.84 14.85 -7.31
N ILE A 325 -0.83 14.67 -6.47
CA ILE A 325 0.53 14.33 -6.87
C ILE A 325 0.97 13.07 -6.13
N GLY A 326 2.06 12.46 -6.58
CA GLY A 326 2.71 11.42 -5.80
C GLY A 326 2.04 10.04 -5.90
N GLU A 327 0.88 9.91 -6.55
CA GLU A 327 0.23 8.63 -6.81
C GLU A 327 0.02 8.51 -8.31
N ALA A 328 0.96 7.84 -8.98
CA ALA A 328 1.07 7.76 -10.43
C ALA A 328 1.66 6.41 -10.87
N GLY A 329 1.57 6.11 -12.16
CA GLY A 329 2.17 4.91 -12.77
C GLY A 329 1.14 3.86 -13.22
N SER A 330 1.65 2.72 -13.67
CA SER A 330 0.88 1.77 -14.49
C SER A 330 -0.32 1.11 -13.81
N VAL A 331 -0.44 1.22 -12.47
CA VAL A 331 -1.62 0.73 -11.73
C VAL A 331 -2.88 1.54 -12.01
N TYR A 332 -2.71 2.75 -12.55
CA TYR A 332 -3.79 3.65 -12.99
C TYR A 332 -3.99 3.66 -14.50
N ASP A 333 -3.07 3.08 -15.28
CA ASP A 333 -3.13 3.14 -16.75
C ASP A 333 -4.25 2.26 -17.30
N ILE A 334 -4.93 2.75 -18.34
CA ILE A 334 -5.85 1.94 -19.15
C ILE A 334 -5.06 1.32 -20.31
N PRO A 335 -5.03 -0.01 -20.45
CA PRO A 335 -4.32 -0.65 -21.57
C PRO A 335 -4.78 -0.13 -22.94
N GLY A 336 -3.83 0.33 -23.76
CA GLY A 336 -4.11 0.86 -25.10
C GLY A 336 -4.59 2.32 -25.13
N TRP A 337 -4.60 3.00 -23.98
CA TRP A 337 -4.95 4.41 -23.85
C TRP A 337 -3.68 5.25 -23.68
N ASP A 338 -3.45 6.24 -24.56
CA ASP A 338 -2.26 7.11 -24.53
C ASP A 338 -2.42 8.31 -23.59
N TYR A 339 -2.95 8.06 -22.39
CA TYR A 339 -3.04 9.03 -21.30
C TYR A 339 -2.57 8.33 -20.03
N TYR A 340 -1.60 8.93 -19.36
CA TYR A 340 -0.93 8.33 -18.20
C TYR A 340 -0.40 9.42 -17.28
N SER A 341 -0.14 9.09 -16.02
CA SER A 341 0.48 9.99 -15.06
C SER A 341 1.92 9.57 -14.77
N ALA A 342 2.81 10.56 -14.67
CA ALA A 342 4.20 10.36 -14.28
C ALA A 342 4.44 10.85 -12.85
N LEU A 343 5.17 10.05 -12.07
CA LEU A 343 5.65 10.38 -10.73
C LEU A 343 6.81 11.40 -10.80
N ALA A 344 6.50 12.62 -11.23
CA ALA A 344 7.48 13.66 -11.58
C ALA A 344 7.44 14.88 -10.66
N VAL A 345 6.36 15.09 -9.89
CA VAL A 345 6.23 16.19 -8.94
C VAL A 345 6.64 15.70 -7.55
N THR A 346 7.94 15.71 -7.27
CA THR A 346 8.54 15.07 -6.08
C THR A 346 9.34 16.01 -5.19
N THR A 347 9.42 17.30 -5.53
CA THR A 347 10.16 18.32 -4.77
C THR A 347 9.25 19.47 -4.37
N VAL A 348 9.57 20.14 -3.24
CA VAL A 348 8.84 21.32 -2.78
C VAL A 348 8.76 22.41 -3.85
N PRO A 349 9.86 22.80 -4.55
CA PRO A 349 9.78 23.78 -5.63
C PRO A 349 8.83 23.38 -6.76
N ALA A 350 8.77 22.09 -7.12
CA ALA A 350 7.87 21.61 -8.17
C ALA A 350 6.39 21.75 -7.77
N VAL A 351 6.03 21.37 -6.54
CA VAL A 351 4.66 21.56 -6.03
C VAL A 351 4.28 23.04 -6.01
N ARG A 352 5.17 23.89 -5.50
CA ARG A 352 4.91 25.33 -5.42
C ARG A 352 4.79 25.98 -6.80
N ALA A 353 5.60 25.56 -7.77
CA ALA A 353 5.52 26.04 -9.15
C ALA A 353 4.17 25.63 -9.80
N MET A 354 3.75 24.38 -9.59
CA MET A 354 2.44 23.88 -10.05
C MET A 354 1.29 24.67 -9.42
N LEU A 355 1.24 24.72 -8.09
CA LEU A 355 0.15 25.40 -7.37
C LEU A 355 0.07 26.87 -7.74
N THR A 356 1.21 27.58 -7.81
CA THR A 356 1.23 29.00 -8.22
C THR A 356 0.62 29.20 -9.61
N ALA A 357 0.94 28.34 -10.58
CA ALA A 357 0.41 28.46 -11.94
C ALA A 357 -1.09 28.10 -12.02
N PHE A 358 -1.52 27.10 -11.26
CA PHE A 358 -2.90 26.63 -11.25
C PHE A 358 -3.80 27.60 -10.51
N THR A 359 -3.38 28.11 -9.36
CA THR A 359 -4.18 29.08 -8.58
C THR A 359 -4.25 30.44 -9.27
N ALA A 360 -3.20 30.90 -9.95
CA ALA A 360 -3.26 32.13 -10.74
C ALA A 360 -4.32 32.04 -11.86
N GLU A 361 -4.35 30.92 -12.58
CA GLU A 361 -5.38 30.67 -13.59
C GLU A 361 -6.78 30.56 -12.98
N ALA A 362 -6.89 29.90 -11.82
CA ALA A 362 -8.16 29.78 -11.11
C ALA A 362 -8.69 31.15 -10.64
N GLU A 363 -7.82 32.05 -10.17
CA GLU A 363 -8.20 33.42 -9.79
C GLU A 363 -8.67 34.23 -11.00
N ASP A 364 -7.95 34.14 -12.12
CA ASP A 364 -8.31 34.86 -13.36
C ASP A 364 -9.68 34.39 -13.93
N ALA A 365 -9.98 33.10 -13.79
CA ALA A 365 -11.22 32.49 -14.27
C ALA A 365 -12.37 32.44 -13.25
N ASP A 366 -12.13 32.82 -11.98
CA ASP A 366 -13.04 32.62 -10.83
C ASP A 366 -13.43 31.14 -10.64
N ARG A 367 -12.41 30.27 -10.52
CA ARG A 367 -12.50 28.81 -10.38
C ARG A 367 -11.67 28.33 -9.21
N THR A 368 -11.92 27.12 -8.71
CA THR A 368 -11.23 26.59 -7.52
C THR A 368 -10.26 25.46 -7.86
N VAL A 369 -9.09 25.47 -7.24
CA VAL A 369 -8.13 24.36 -7.25
C VAL A 369 -8.24 23.64 -5.92
N ILE A 370 -8.60 22.35 -5.96
CA ILE A 370 -8.55 21.47 -4.81
C ILE A 370 -7.24 20.68 -4.90
N PHE A 371 -6.31 20.95 -4.00
CA PHE A 371 -5.06 20.19 -3.89
C PHE A 371 -5.21 19.09 -2.83
N ARG A 372 -5.16 17.84 -3.27
CA ARG A 372 -5.07 16.70 -2.36
C ARG A 372 -3.65 16.59 -1.82
N SER A 373 -3.51 16.67 -0.50
CA SER A 373 -2.19 16.55 0.15
C SER A 373 -1.67 15.11 0.15
N TRP A 374 -2.52 14.11 -0.08
CA TRP A 374 -2.14 12.69 -0.12
C TRP A 374 -1.08 12.39 -1.19
N SER A 375 -0.05 11.63 -0.81
CA SER A 375 1.06 11.17 -1.65
C SER A 375 1.55 9.81 -1.15
N VAL A 376 2.10 8.95 -2.02
CA VAL A 376 2.55 7.59 -1.64
C VAL A 376 3.92 7.56 -0.94
N GLY A 377 4.41 8.69 -0.42
CA GLY A 377 5.69 8.74 0.30
C GLY A 377 6.93 8.97 -0.58
N VAL A 378 6.78 9.34 -1.85
CA VAL A 378 7.92 9.53 -2.77
C VAL A 378 8.40 10.98 -2.80
N GLY A 379 9.72 11.17 -2.67
CA GLY A 379 10.38 12.47 -2.76
C GLY A 379 10.25 13.32 -1.51
N ALA A 380 10.71 14.57 -1.58
CA ALA A 380 10.72 15.51 -0.44
C ALA A 380 9.32 15.99 -0.03
N VAL A 381 8.28 15.61 -0.78
CA VAL A 381 6.88 15.95 -0.52
C VAL A 381 6.04 14.72 -0.17
N GLY A 382 6.68 13.54 -0.04
CA GLY A 382 6.01 12.27 0.17
C GLY A 382 5.19 12.21 1.47
N ASP A 383 5.68 12.86 2.52
CA ASP A 383 5.09 12.85 3.86
C ASP A 383 4.30 14.13 4.20
N MET A 384 4.07 15.04 3.23
CA MET A 384 3.31 16.29 3.49
C MET A 384 1.88 16.07 4.01
N HIS A 385 1.34 14.87 3.84
CA HIS A 385 0.01 14.49 4.35
C HIS A 385 0.04 13.94 5.77
N THR A 386 1.21 13.59 6.32
CA THR A 386 1.38 12.96 7.64
C THR A 386 2.35 13.72 8.54
N ASP A 387 3.14 14.63 8.00
CA ASP A 387 4.08 15.46 8.76
C ASP A 387 3.72 16.95 8.66
N ALA A 388 3.57 17.59 9.83
CA ALA A 388 3.18 18.99 9.93
C ALA A 388 4.26 19.96 9.43
N ALA A 389 5.54 19.61 9.55
CA ALA A 389 6.63 20.46 9.06
C ALA A 389 6.76 20.37 7.53
N SER A 390 6.64 19.16 6.96
CA SER A 390 6.58 18.97 5.51
C SER A 390 5.37 19.68 4.90
N TYR A 391 4.20 19.60 5.54
CA TYR A 391 3.01 20.36 5.14
C TYR A 391 3.31 21.87 5.05
N ALA A 392 3.88 22.44 6.12
CA ALA A 392 4.23 23.85 6.18
C ALA A 392 5.27 24.24 5.12
N GLU A 393 6.31 23.43 4.92
CA GLU A 393 7.33 23.68 3.90
C GLU A 393 6.73 23.74 2.48
N VAL A 394 5.77 22.87 2.18
CA VAL A 394 5.09 22.83 0.88
C VAL A 394 4.15 24.03 0.71
N LEU A 395 3.31 24.33 1.71
CA LEU A 395 2.13 25.19 1.52
C LEU A 395 2.26 26.60 2.11
N ASP A 396 3.14 26.85 3.07
CA ASP A 396 3.25 28.18 3.70
C ASP A 396 3.58 29.26 2.66
N GLY A 397 2.85 30.37 2.73
CA GLY A 397 3.02 31.51 1.83
C GLY A 397 2.41 31.34 0.43
N ILE A 398 1.70 30.24 0.14
CA ILE A 398 0.74 30.20 -0.97
C ILE A 398 -0.58 30.80 -0.46
N ASP A 399 -0.83 32.05 -0.86
CA ASP A 399 -2.01 32.83 -0.48
C ASP A 399 -2.91 32.99 -1.70
N SER A 400 -3.90 32.10 -1.82
CA SER A 400 -4.93 32.16 -2.86
C SER A 400 -6.29 31.82 -2.25
N PRO A 401 -7.32 32.67 -2.42
CA PRO A 401 -8.67 32.36 -1.97
C PRO A 401 -9.31 31.22 -2.78
N ASN A 402 -8.73 30.87 -3.92
CA ASN A 402 -9.19 29.84 -4.85
C ASN A 402 -8.47 28.49 -4.64
N LEU A 403 -7.66 28.34 -3.58
CA LEU A 403 -7.02 27.07 -3.19
C LEU A 403 -7.73 26.43 -1.99
N ILE A 404 -8.18 25.19 -2.17
CA ILE A 404 -8.62 24.31 -1.09
C ILE A 404 -7.61 23.16 -0.94
N VAL A 405 -7.18 22.86 0.27
CA VAL A 405 -6.33 21.69 0.56
C VAL A 405 -7.18 20.58 1.17
N SER A 406 -7.20 19.44 0.48
CA SER A 406 -7.96 18.24 0.84
C SER A 406 -7.06 17.22 1.53
N THR A 407 -7.45 16.74 2.71
CA THR A 407 -6.62 15.84 3.53
C THR A 407 -7.47 14.79 4.23
N LYS A 408 -7.02 13.51 4.21
CA LYS A 408 -7.65 12.40 4.94
C LYS A 408 -7.74 12.69 6.43
N TYR A 409 -8.87 12.30 7.05
CA TYR A 409 -9.08 12.50 8.49
C TYR A 409 -8.09 11.72 9.36
N THR A 410 -7.52 10.63 8.84
CA THR A 410 -6.48 9.82 9.48
C THR A 410 -5.08 10.30 9.11
N LEU A 411 -4.12 10.13 10.02
CA LEU A 411 -2.70 10.30 9.78
C LEU A 411 -2.14 9.13 8.97
N GLY A 412 -2.48 9.08 7.67
CA GLY A 412 -2.14 7.99 6.77
C GLY A 412 -3.33 7.61 5.89
N ASP A 413 -3.44 6.32 5.57
CA ASP A 413 -4.35 5.82 4.53
C ASP A 413 -5.63 5.19 5.09
N PHE A 414 -6.46 5.99 5.75
CA PHE A 414 -7.78 5.59 6.25
C PHE A 414 -7.86 4.39 7.20
N TYR A 415 -6.83 3.58 7.44
CA TYR A 415 -6.87 2.46 8.37
C TYR A 415 -7.42 2.85 9.75
N SER A 416 -8.15 1.91 10.37
CA SER A 416 -8.36 1.97 11.81
C SER A 416 -7.03 1.86 12.55
N HIS A 417 -7.00 2.28 13.82
CA HIS A 417 -5.75 2.41 14.58
C HIS A 417 -4.74 3.41 13.98
N LEU A 418 -5.22 4.40 13.22
CA LEU A 418 -4.44 5.59 12.91
C LEU A 418 -4.91 6.79 13.75
N PRO A 419 -3.99 7.66 14.20
CA PRO A 419 -4.35 8.93 14.80
C PRO A 419 -5.15 9.83 13.86
N PHE A 420 -5.85 10.82 14.41
CA PHE A 420 -6.36 11.93 13.62
C PHE A 420 -5.21 12.71 12.96
N ASN A 421 -5.44 13.17 11.73
CA ASN A 421 -4.42 13.86 10.96
C ASN A 421 -4.14 15.26 11.49
N THR A 422 -3.00 15.44 12.16
CA THR A 422 -2.63 16.72 12.77
C THR A 422 -2.35 17.83 11.75
N THR A 423 -2.12 17.50 10.47
CA THR A 423 -1.94 18.54 9.43
C THR A 423 -3.23 19.33 9.15
N LEU A 424 -4.41 18.80 9.50
CA LEU A 424 -5.70 19.50 9.41
C LEU A 424 -5.87 20.58 10.49
N GLU A 425 -5.10 20.53 11.57
CA GLU A 425 -5.18 21.47 12.70
C GLU A 425 -4.38 22.77 12.46
N GLN A 426 -3.75 22.92 11.29
CA GLN A 426 -2.87 24.03 10.94
C GLN A 426 -3.05 24.52 9.50
N GLY A 427 -2.31 25.58 9.15
CA GLY A 427 -2.32 26.22 7.83
C GLY A 427 -3.40 27.30 7.69
N ASP A 428 -3.14 28.25 6.78
CA ASP A 428 -4.04 29.38 6.49
C ASP A 428 -4.91 29.14 5.24
N GLN A 429 -4.69 28.02 4.52
CA GLN A 429 -5.44 27.65 3.33
C GLN A 429 -6.84 27.15 3.69
N ARG A 430 -7.82 27.31 2.78
CA ARG A 430 -9.14 26.65 2.91
C ARG A 430 -8.94 25.14 2.98
N ARG A 431 -9.66 24.44 3.86
CA ARG A 431 -9.48 23.00 4.12
C ARG A 431 -10.76 22.22 3.94
N ILE A 432 -10.63 21.01 3.39
CA ILE A 432 -11.66 19.98 3.43
C ILE A 432 -11.10 18.67 3.99
N VAL A 433 -11.95 17.93 4.72
CA VAL A 433 -11.61 16.64 5.33
C VAL A 433 -12.07 15.51 4.41
N GLU A 434 -11.17 14.60 4.01
CA GLU A 434 -11.52 13.41 3.24
C GLU A 434 -12.01 12.29 4.17
N PHE A 435 -13.09 11.61 3.77
CA PHE A 435 -13.67 10.42 4.38
C PHE A 435 -13.83 9.32 3.33
N GLN A 436 -13.81 8.05 3.75
CA GLN A 436 -14.00 6.90 2.85
C GLN A 436 -15.16 6.04 3.36
N SER A 437 -16.27 6.04 2.62
CA SER A 437 -17.48 5.31 2.99
C SER A 437 -17.34 3.81 2.72
N ARG A 438 -16.95 3.45 1.48
CA ARG A 438 -16.58 2.08 1.11
C ARG A 438 -15.14 1.81 1.55
N ARG A 439 -15.00 1.27 2.77
CA ARG A 439 -13.72 1.09 3.43
C ARG A 439 -12.85 0.05 2.72
N GLU A 440 -11.82 0.51 2.02
CA GLU A 440 -11.02 -0.36 1.15
C GLU A 440 -10.28 -1.45 1.94
N PHE A 441 -9.71 -1.09 3.10
CA PHE A 441 -8.95 -2.01 3.95
C PHE A 441 -9.82 -2.80 4.93
N GLU A 442 -11.13 -2.52 4.97
CA GLU A 442 -12.09 -3.18 5.87
C GLU A 442 -13.15 -3.87 5.02
N ASP A 443 -12.65 -4.74 4.13
CA ASP A 443 -13.40 -5.64 3.27
C ASP A 443 -14.33 -4.96 2.26
N PHE A 444 -13.92 -3.79 1.75
CA PHE A 444 -14.62 -3.05 0.68
C PHE A 444 -16.11 -2.81 0.94
N GLY A 445 -16.47 -2.64 2.22
CA GLY A 445 -17.85 -2.41 2.64
C GLY A 445 -18.76 -3.64 2.60
N ALA A 446 -18.21 -4.86 2.54
CA ALA A 446 -18.98 -6.09 2.70
C ALA A 446 -19.26 -6.44 4.18
N PHE A 447 -18.52 -5.85 5.13
CA PHE A 447 -18.79 -5.98 6.56
C PHE A 447 -19.59 -4.79 7.11
N PRO A 448 -20.48 -5.00 8.08
CA PRO A 448 -21.03 -3.91 8.88
C PRO A 448 -19.90 -3.06 9.45
N ASN A 449 -19.99 -1.74 9.28
CA ASN A 449 -18.91 -0.84 9.65
C ASN A 449 -19.42 0.59 9.88
N ASP A 450 -19.85 0.88 11.11
CA ASP A 450 -20.38 2.20 11.49
C ASP A 450 -19.25 3.14 11.95
N LEU A 451 -18.90 4.13 11.13
CA LEU A 451 -17.82 5.09 11.43
C LEU A 451 -18.31 6.34 12.16
N GLY A 452 -19.57 6.37 12.63
CA GLY A 452 -20.22 7.58 13.11
C GLY A 452 -19.50 8.23 14.29
N SER A 453 -18.99 7.41 15.23
CA SER A 453 -18.17 7.89 16.34
C SER A 453 -16.88 8.57 15.84
N LEU A 454 -16.16 7.96 14.89
CA LEU A 454 -14.92 8.51 14.35
C LEU A 454 -15.17 9.80 13.56
N TYR A 455 -16.19 9.81 12.70
CA TYR A 455 -16.51 10.97 11.87
C TYR A 455 -16.95 12.17 12.71
N SER A 456 -17.79 11.93 13.74
CA SER A 456 -18.21 12.99 14.67
C SER A 456 -17.02 13.59 15.43
N GLN A 457 -16.12 12.74 15.94
CA GLN A 457 -14.92 13.17 16.63
C GLN A 457 -13.97 13.96 15.71
N ALA A 458 -13.73 13.46 14.49
CA ALA A 458 -12.87 14.10 13.50
C ALA A 458 -13.38 15.50 13.13
N ILE A 459 -14.65 15.61 12.73
CA ILE A 459 -15.27 16.91 12.35
C ILE A 459 -15.22 17.89 13.52
N THR A 460 -15.65 17.47 14.71
CA THR A 460 -15.65 18.32 15.90
C THR A 460 -14.24 18.81 16.23
N ARG A 461 -13.24 17.93 16.17
CA ARG A 461 -11.85 18.26 16.46
C ARG A 461 -11.28 19.27 15.47
N PHE A 462 -11.40 18.99 14.17
CA PHE A 462 -10.77 19.82 13.14
C PHE A 462 -11.44 21.18 12.99
N VAL A 463 -12.77 21.27 13.06
CA VAL A 463 -13.49 22.56 13.03
C VAL A 463 -13.14 23.41 14.26
N ALA A 464 -12.95 22.80 15.43
CA ALA A 464 -12.53 23.51 16.63
C ALA A 464 -11.06 23.98 16.57
N ALA A 465 -10.18 23.21 15.94
CA ALA A 465 -8.76 23.51 15.85
C ALA A 465 -8.42 24.49 14.72
N ASN A 466 -9.10 24.40 13.58
CA ASN A 466 -8.80 25.16 12.38
C ASN A 466 -10.07 25.80 11.78
N PRO A 467 -10.23 27.13 11.87
CA PRO A 467 -11.40 27.83 11.35
C PRO A 467 -11.49 27.84 9.82
N HIS A 468 -10.44 27.40 9.11
CA HIS A 468 -10.42 27.29 7.65
C HIS A 468 -10.99 25.95 7.14
N VAL A 469 -11.34 25.02 8.02
CA VAL A 469 -12.09 23.81 7.66
C VAL A 469 -13.51 24.20 7.28
N GLU A 470 -13.79 24.16 5.98
CA GLU A 470 -15.07 24.62 5.40
C GLU A 470 -15.92 23.48 4.82
N GLY A 471 -15.39 22.25 4.83
CA GLY A 471 -16.05 21.16 4.14
C GLY A 471 -15.46 19.77 4.29
N ILE A 472 -16.08 18.86 3.55
CA ILE A 472 -15.70 17.44 3.48
C ILE A 472 -15.66 16.96 2.04
N TRP A 473 -14.96 15.86 1.82
CA TRP A 473 -15.11 15.02 0.64
C TRP A 473 -15.30 13.56 1.07
N ALA A 474 -16.47 13.01 0.79
CA ALA A 474 -16.77 11.61 1.06
C ALA A 474 -16.53 10.77 -0.20
N TRP A 475 -15.75 9.70 -0.08
CA TRP A 475 -15.59 8.71 -1.14
C TRP A 475 -16.67 7.67 -1.00
N THR A 476 -17.68 7.72 -1.85
CA THR A 476 -18.84 6.83 -1.79
C THR A 476 -18.49 5.46 -2.35
N GLN A 477 -17.60 5.39 -3.36
CA GLN A 477 -17.23 4.15 -4.04
C GLN A 477 -15.72 4.00 -4.27
N ASP A 478 -14.99 5.09 -4.53
CA ASP A 478 -13.54 5.08 -4.73
C ASP A 478 -12.77 4.61 -3.48
N GLY A 479 -11.58 4.06 -3.70
CA GLY A 479 -10.75 3.44 -2.67
C GLY A 479 -10.35 2.02 -3.09
N GLY A 480 -9.05 1.76 -3.12
CA GLY A 480 -8.47 0.46 -3.48
C GLY A 480 -8.84 -0.06 -4.87
N PRO A 481 -8.53 -1.33 -5.16
CA PRO A 481 -8.92 -1.99 -6.37
C PRO A 481 -10.42 -2.27 -6.36
N TRP A 482 -11.05 -2.08 -7.51
CA TRP A 482 -12.48 -2.35 -7.63
C TRP A 482 -12.76 -3.83 -7.87
N ARG A 483 -11.80 -4.55 -8.47
CA ARG A 483 -11.95 -5.91 -9.03
C ARG A 483 -11.22 -7.00 -8.25
N ALA A 484 -10.44 -6.62 -7.23
CA ALA A 484 -9.86 -7.52 -6.26
C ALA A 484 -10.61 -7.33 -4.93
N GLY A 485 -11.76 -8.00 -4.80
CA GLY A 485 -12.67 -7.87 -3.67
C GLY A 485 -14.14 -8.08 -4.07
N PRO A 486 -15.10 -7.86 -3.14
CA PRO A 486 -16.53 -7.95 -3.40
C PRO A 486 -17.01 -7.13 -4.61
N LEU A 487 -17.92 -7.71 -5.41
CA LEU A 487 -18.65 -7.03 -6.48
C LEU A 487 -19.77 -6.16 -5.90
N THR A 488 -19.37 -5.01 -5.35
CA THR A 488 -20.26 -4.00 -4.77
C THR A 488 -20.09 -2.67 -5.49
N LEU A 489 -21.16 -2.23 -6.15
CA LEU A 489 -21.23 -1.01 -6.94
C LEU A 489 -22.45 -0.20 -6.50
N GLU A 490 -22.21 0.98 -5.94
CA GLU A 490 -23.21 1.90 -5.41
C GLU A 490 -24.34 2.13 -6.41
N LEU A 491 -25.59 2.08 -5.92
CA LEU A 491 -26.82 2.20 -6.72
C LEU A 491 -26.99 1.16 -7.86
N LYS A 492 -26.10 0.17 -8.00
CA LYS A 492 -26.05 -0.70 -9.19
C LYS A 492 -26.03 -2.19 -8.88
N ARG A 493 -25.14 -2.67 -8.02
CA ARG A 493 -24.94 -4.11 -7.76
C ARG A 493 -24.41 -4.37 -6.35
N GLY A 494 -24.84 -5.49 -5.76
CA GLY A 494 -24.35 -5.93 -4.46
C GLY A 494 -25.03 -5.20 -3.30
N PHE A 495 -24.55 -5.46 -2.09
CA PHE A 495 -25.16 -4.95 -0.86
C PHE A 495 -24.58 -3.58 -0.45
N TRP A 496 -24.57 -2.64 -1.39
CA TRP A 496 -23.95 -1.32 -1.23
C TRP A 496 -24.60 -0.46 -0.14
N GLN A 497 -25.87 -0.72 0.20
CA GLN A 497 -26.57 -0.02 1.27
C GLN A 497 -25.83 -0.13 2.61
N LEU A 498 -25.02 -1.18 2.80
CA LEU A 498 -24.25 -1.41 4.02
C LEU A 498 -23.23 -0.29 4.27
N TYR A 499 -22.44 0.08 3.27
CA TYR A 499 -21.46 1.17 3.40
C TYR A 499 -22.05 2.56 3.16
N GLU A 500 -23.27 2.65 2.61
CA GLU A 500 -23.99 3.92 2.46
C GLU A 500 -24.25 4.62 3.79
N LEU A 501 -24.31 3.86 4.90
CA LEU A 501 -24.34 4.44 6.24
C LEU A 501 -23.25 5.49 6.43
N ASN A 502 -22.03 5.20 5.99
CA ASN A 502 -20.89 6.10 6.17
C ASN A 502 -20.98 7.33 5.25
N THR A 503 -21.62 7.21 4.09
CA THR A 503 -21.95 8.32 3.19
C THR A 503 -22.97 9.26 3.85
N GLU A 504 -24.02 8.72 4.46
CA GLU A 504 -25.04 9.51 5.18
C GLU A 504 -24.45 10.16 6.45
N LEU A 505 -23.63 9.43 7.21
CA LEU A 505 -22.95 9.94 8.41
C LEU A 505 -22.05 11.13 8.07
N ALA A 506 -21.21 11.02 7.05
CA ALA A 506 -20.27 12.09 6.69
C ALA A 506 -20.99 13.41 6.39
N VAL A 507 -21.99 13.39 5.50
CA VAL A 507 -22.70 14.61 5.09
C VAL A 507 -23.59 15.17 6.21
N ARG A 508 -24.28 14.32 6.98
CA ARG A 508 -25.17 14.80 8.05
C ARG A 508 -24.38 15.40 9.21
N LEU A 509 -23.24 14.79 9.59
CA LEU A 509 -22.36 15.35 10.62
C LEU A 509 -21.61 16.60 10.13
N ALA A 510 -21.30 16.72 8.84
CA ALA A 510 -20.75 17.96 8.29
C ALA A 510 -21.76 19.11 8.31
N ARG A 511 -23.05 18.80 8.10
CA ARG A 511 -24.14 19.79 8.16
C ARG A 511 -24.47 20.20 9.58
N ASP A 512 -24.48 19.26 10.52
CA ASP A 512 -24.70 19.52 11.94
C ASP A 512 -23.80 18.60 12.79
N PRO A 513 -22.62 19.11 13.20
CA PRO A 513 -21.67 18.35 14.03
C PRO A 513 -22.21 17.98 15.42
N SER A 514 -23.37 18.53 15.84
CA SER A 514 -24.00 18.22 17.11
C SER A 514 -24.97 17.03 17.06
N LEU A 515 -25.25 16.50 15.87
CA LEU A 515 -26.09 15.32 15.72
C LEU A 515 -25.46 14.10 16.40
N ASP A 516 -26.32 13.33 17.07
CA ASP A 516 -25.97 12.02 17.59
C ASP A 516 -25.84 11.02 16.42
N PRO A 517 -24.65 10.42 16.19
CA PRO A 517 -24.46 9.44 15.12
C PRO A 517 -25.43 8.27 15.20
N ALA A 518 -25.81 7.82 16.40
CA ALA A 518 -26.74 6.71 16.57
C ALA A 518 -28.12 6.98 15.96
N THR A 519 -28.56 8.25 15.98
CA THR A 519 -29.81 8.68 15.36
C THR A 519 -29.72 8.63 13.83
N ILE A 520 -28.55 8.95 13.27
CA ILE A 520 -28.30 8.83 11.82
C ILE A 520 -28.33 7.36 11.41
N THR A 521 -27.68 6.47 12.16
CA THR A 521 -27.72 5.02 11.91
C THR A 521 -29.15 4.46 11.98
N ALA A 522 -29.98 4.92 12.92
CA ALA A 522 -31.39 4.51 12.98
C ALA A 522 -32.23 5.01 11.79
N ASP A 523 -31.97 6.23 11.31
CA ASP A 523 -32.63 6.78 10.12
C ASP A 523 -32.23 6.01 8.85
N TRP A 524 -30.93 5.75 8.66
CA TRP A 524 -30.41 4.90 7.59
C TRP A 524 -31.04 3.51 7.63
N ALA A 525 -31.09 2.91 8.82
CA ALA A 525 -31.69 1.58 8.99
C ALA A 525 -33.16 1.58 8.57
N ARG A 526 -33.87 2.67 8.86
CA ARG A 526 -35.26 2.84 8.47
C ARG A 526 -35.45 3.12 6.98
N ARG A 527 -34.56 3.91 6.40
CA ARG A 527 -34.56 4.25 4.98
C ARG A 527 -34.31 3.03 4.10
N TRP A 528 -33.41 2.13 4.50
CA TRP A 528 -32.99 1.03 3.64
C TRP A 528 -33.57 -0.32 4.01
N PHE A 529 -33.86 -0.61 5.29
CA PHE A 529 -34.15 -1.98 5.73
C PHE A 529 -35.52 -2.21 6.34
N SER A 530 -36.04 -1.35 7.22
CA SER A 530 -37.28 -1.66 7.94
C SER A 530 -38.00 -0.42 8.49
N ASP A 531 -39.32 -0.41 8.47
CA ASP A 531 -40.11 0.59 9.21
C ASP A 531 -40.51 0.14 10.63
N ASP A 532 -40.24 -1.12 10.98
CA ASP A 532 -40.54 -1.66 12.30
C ASP A 532 -39.53 -1.12 13.33
N PRO A 533 -39.98 -0.41 14.38
CA PRO A 533 -39.06 0.21 15.33
C PRO A 533 -38.15 -0.78 16.06
N ALA A 534 -38.61 -2.01 16.32
CA ALA A 534 -37.80 -3.01 17.00
C ALA A 534 -36.70 -3.56 16.08
N THR A 535 -37.02 -3.80 14.80
CA THR A 535 -36.03 -4.21 13.79
C THR A 535 -35.02 -3.10 13.51
N VAL A 536 -35.44 -1.84 13.41
CA VAL A 536 -34.53 -0.69 13.28
C VAL A 536 -33.56 -0.63 14.47
N ARG A 537 -34.06 -0.82 15.69
CA ARG A 537 -33.21 -0.85 16.89
C ARG A 537 -32.24 -2.02 16.86
N ALA A 538 -32.68 -3.21 16.45
CA ALA A 538 -31.82 -4.39 16.34
C ALA A 538 -30.69 -4.19 15.32
N ILE A 539 -30.97 -3.52 14.19
CA ILE A 539 -29.94 -3.11 13.22
C ILE A 539 -28.97 -2.13 13.87
N GLY A 540 -29.45 -1.10 14.57
CA GLY A 540 -28.59 -0.17 15.30
C GLY A 540 -27.71 -0.85 16.37
N GLU A 541 -28.26 -1.83 17.11
CA GLU A 541 -27.52 -2.64 18.10
C GLU A 541 -26.45 -3.53 17.44
N ALA A 542 -26.70 -4.02 16.23
CA ALA A 542 -25.70 -4.72 15.45
C ALA A 542 -24.60 -3.74 14.98
N MET A 543 -24.96 -2.62 14.35
CA MET A 543 -24.01 -1.62 13.88
C MET A 543 -23.14 -1.04 15.01
N ALA A 544 -23.67 -0.86 16.21
CA ALA A 544 -22.89 -0.40 17.36
C ALA A 544 -21.79 -1.39 17.81
N GLN A 545 -21.88 -2.67 17.43
CA GLN A 545 -20.86 -3.68 17.71
C GLN A 545 -19.87 -3.89 16.56
N SER A 546 -20.18 -3.38 15.36
CA SER A 546 -19.37 -3.56 14.15
C SER A 546 -17.91 -3.14 14.33
N ARG A 547 -17.66 -2.02 15.00
CA ARG A 547 -16.30 -1.50 15.22
C ARG A 547 -15.46 -2.41 16.09
N GLY A 548 -16.07 -3.09 17.07
CA GLY A 548 -15.39 -4.12 17.85
C GLY A 548 -14.98 -5.32 16.98
N ALA A 549 -15.88 -5.79 16.10
CA ALA A 549 -15.59 -6.87 15.16
C ALA A 549 -14.46 -6.51 14.19
N ILE A 550 -14.49 -5.31 13.60
CA ILE A 550 -13.46 -4.84 12.67
C ILE A 550 -12.11 -4.64 13.36
N THR A 551 -12.06 -3.88 14.46
CA THR A 551 -10.80 -3.52 15.13
C THR A 551 -10.11 -4.73 15.76
N ASP A 552 -10.85 -5.61 16.43
CA ASP A 552 -10.27 -6.85 16.98
C ASP A 552 -10.05 -7.93 15.91
N GLY A 553 -10.80 -7.92 14.80
CA GLY A 553 -10.85 -8.97 13.78
C GLY A 553 -9.85 -8.80 12.63
N LEU A 554 -9.68 -7.57 12.15
CA LEU A 554 -8.77 -7.24 11.05
C LEU A 554 -7.42 -6.71 11.54
N TYR A 555 -7.33 -6.23 12.77
CA TYR A 555 -6.08 -5.69 13.34
C TYR A 555 -5.56 -6.55 14.49
N ILE A 556 -4.25 -6.51 14.72
CA ILE A 556 -3.61 -7.10 15.89
C ILE A 556 -3.31 -5.96 16.86
N GLY A 557 -4.25 -5.70 17.79
CA GLY A 557 -4.27 -4.52 18.67
C GLY A 557 -2.91 -4.08 19.22
N PRO A 558 -2.15 -4.93 19.93
CA PRO A 558 -0.84 -4.53 20.48
C PRO A 558 0.20 -4.04 19.44
N TYR A 559 0.08 -4.48 18.19
CA TYR A 559 0.87 -3.95 17.07
C TYR A 559 0.21 -2.72 16.44
N ALA A 560 -1.09 -2.77 16.18
CA ALA A 560 -1.85 -1.73 15.51
C ALA A 560 -1.89 -0.41 16.31
N ASP A 561 -1.87 -0.47 17.64
CA ASP A 561 -1.86 0.69 18.54
C ASP A 561 -0.49 1.40 18.62
N ARG A 562 0.46 1.01 17.75
CA ARG A 562 1.84 1.50 17.75
C ARG A 562 2.15 2.08 16.38
N ARG A 563 2.90 3.19 16.38
CA ARG A 563 3.55 3.67 15.17
C ARG A 563 4.81 2.85 14.96
N VAL A 564 4.89 2.13 13.85
CA VAL A 564 6.03 1.28 13.52
C VAL A 564 6.74 1.88 12.33
N PHE A 565 8.06 1.92 12.37
CA PHE A 565 8.87 2.42 11.27
C PHE A 565 9.79 1.31 10.79
N ALA A 566 9.88 1.09 9.49
CA ALA A 566 10.76 0.11 8.88
C ALA A 566 11.12 0.53 7.44
N ILE A 567 12.40 0.40 7.08
CA ILE A 567 12.93 0.66 5.73
C ILE A 567 12.59 2.07 5.22
N GLY A 568 12.63 3.06 6.13
CA GLY A 568 12.31 4.45 5.80
C GLY A 568 10.82 4.77 5.67
N LEU A 569 9.95 3.81 6.01
CA LEU A 569 8.50 3.93 5.91
C LEU A 569 7.83 3.73 7.27
N GLU A 570 6.57 4.13 7.37
CA GLU A 570 5.66 3.78 8.46
C GLU A 570 4.66 2.75 7.92
N PRO A 571 4.90 1.44 8.08
CA PRO A 571 4.00 0.43 7.54
C PRO A 571 2.60 0.55 8.16
N PRO A 572 1.53 0.25 7.41
CA PRO A 572 0.17 0.24 7.92
C PRO A 572 -0.03 -0.62 9.18
N PRO A 573 -1.01 -0.27 10.04
CA PRO A 573 -1.30 -1.07 11.24
C PRO A 573 -1.86 -2.47 10.93
N MET A 574 -2.28 -2.73 9.68
CA MET A 574 -2.90 -4.00 9.26
C MET A 574 -1.97 -4.94 8.48
N MET A 575 -0.64 -4.72 8.48
CA MET A 575 0.31 -5.39 7.56
C MET A 575 0.29 -6.94 7.49
N TRP A 576 -0.27 -7.64 8.48
CA TRP A 576 -0.46 -9.10 8.41
C TRP A 576 -1.47 -9.54 7.33
N ILE A 577 -2.41 -8.65 6.99
CA ILE A 577 -3.22 -8.68 5.77
C ILE A 577 -2.64 -7.59 4.88
N PHE A 578 -1.71 -7.97 4.00
CA PHE A 578 -1.02 -7.01 3.14
C PHE A 578 -1.98 -6.52 2.06
N GLU A 579 -2.52 -5.31 2.25
CA GLU A 579 -3.47 -4.64 1.37
C GLU A 579 -4.69 -5.52 0.97
N TRP A 580 -5.86 -5.13 1.47
CA TRP A 580 -7.17 -5.65 1.12
C TRP A 580 -7.45 -7.11 1.53
N ASP A 581 -6.92 -8.11 0.81
CA ASP A 581 -7.31 -9.53 0.96
C ASP A 581 -6.13 -10.52 1.04
N ILE A 582 -4.88 -10.05 0.95
CA ILE A 582 -3.71 -10.93 0.89
C ILE A 582 -3.16 -11.21 2.29
N LEU A 583 -3.35 -12.43 2.81
CA LEU A 583 -2.69 -12.85 4.04
C LEU A 583 -1.19 -13.01 3.80
N THR A 584 -0.37 -12.13 4.38
CA THR A 584 1.08 -12.19 4.15
C THR A 584 1.70 -13.40 4.82
N GLY A 585 2.73 -13.98 4.23
CA GLY A 585 3.50 -15.10 4.79
C GLY A 585 4.99 -14.79 4.95
N ASP A 586 5.35 -13.51 5.05
CA ASP A 586 6.73 -13.06 5.11
C ASP A 586 7.23 -12.84 6.55
N SER A 587 8.52 -13.09 6.75
CA SER A 587 9.17 -12.91 8.06
C SER A 587 9.36 -11.45 8.46
N ALA A 588 9.56 -10.52 7.52
CA ALA A 588 9.84 -9.12 7.87
C ALA A 588 8.66 -8.45 8.57
N VAL A 589 7.43 -8.78 8.18
CA VAL A 589 6.22 -8.29 8.81
C VAL A 589 5.86 -9.12 10.04
N LEU A 590 5.65 -10.43 9.86
CA LEU A 590 5.06 -11.27 10.91
C LEU A 590 5.93 -11.36 12.16
N ASP A 591 7.26 -11.40 12.00
CA ASP A 591 8.17 -11.46 13.15
C ASP A 591 8.24 -10.13 13.90
N VAL A 592 8.12 -9.00 13.19
CA VAL A 592 8.07 -7.66 13.79
C VAL A 592 6.74 -7.45 14.53
N ILE A 593 5.63 -7.91 13.97
CA ILE A 593 4.32 -7.90 14.65
C ILE A 593 4.40 -8.65 15.98
N TYR A 594 4.98 -9.85 15.98
CA TYR A 594 5.22 -10.60 17.22
C TYR A 594 6.13 -9.84 18.18
N ASP A 595 7.25 -9.29 17.71
CA ASP A 595 8.23 -8.62 18.58
C ASP A 595 7.65 -7.40 19.29
N VAL A 596 6.81 -6.63 18.59
CA VAL A 596 6.05 -5.51 19.17
C VAL A 596 4.96 -6.02 20.14
N SER A 597 4.28 -7.11 19.79
CA SER A 597 3.12 -7.61 20.55
C SER A 597 3.46 -8.54 21.72
N LYS A 598 4.67 -9.10 21.81
CA LYS A 598 5.02 -10.21 22.73
C LYS A 598 4.81 -9.89 24.21
N HIS A 599 4.73 -8.62 24.59
CA HIS A 599 4.42 -8.19 25.96
C HIS A 599 2.96 -8.46 26.35
N ASP A 600 2.05 -8.50 25.38
CA ASP A 600 0.65 -8.87 25.51
C ASP A 600 0.24 -9.86 24.41
N LEU A 601 0.97 -10.98 24.34
CA LEU A 601 0.77 -11.99 23.31
C LEU A 601 -0.63 -12.63 23.40
N ASP A 602 -1.13 -12.83 24.62
CA ASP A 602 -2.47 -13.41 24.82
C ASP A 602 -3.55 -12.41 24.37
N GLY A 603 -3.42 -11.10 24.69
CA GLY A 603 -4.33 -10.07 24.18
C GLY A 603 -4.34 -9.94 22.65
N ALA A 604 -3.17 -10.09 22.00
CA ALA A 604 -3.03 -10.13 20.55
C ALA A 604 -3.75 -11.32 19.91
N ILE A 605 -3.69 -12.50 20.54
CA ILE A 605 -4.37 -13.71 20.07
C ILE A 605 -5.88 -13.65 20.35
N ASP A 606 -6.25 -13.27 21.58
CA ASP A 606 -7.64 -13.25 22.06
C ASP A 606 -8.52 -12.22 21.33
N GLY A 607 -7.92 -11.24 20.64
CA GLY A 607 -8.67 -10.34 19.74
C GLY A 607 -9.51 -11.11 18.71
N GLY A 608 -9.01 -12.26 18.21
CA GLY A 608 -9.77 -13.04 17.24
C GLY A 608 -11.08 -13.55 17.82
N GLN A 609 -11.08 -13.99 19.08
CA GLN A 609 -12.29 -14.44 19.76
C GLN A 609 -13.23 -13.28 20.09
N ARG A 610 -12.70 -12.12 20.52
CA ARG A 610 -13.54 -10.93 20.79
C ARG A 610 -14.28 -10.47 19.55
N ALA A 611 -13.61 -10.49 18.39
CA ALA A 611 -14.22 -10.15 17.12
C ALA A 611 -15.35 -11.14 16.75
N LEU A 612 -15.09 -12.45 16.89
CA LEU A 612 -16.11 -13.48 16.63
C LEU A 612 -17.31 -13.37 17.58
N ASP A 613 -17.08 -13.06 18.85
CA ASP A 613 -18.16 -12.84 19.82
C ASP A 613 -19.03 -11.64 19.43
N ALA A 614 -18.41 -10.56 18.93
CA ALA A 614 -19.13 -9.39 18.43
C ALA A 614 -19.99 -9.73 17.20
N VAL A 615 -19.45 -10.41 16.18
CA VAL A 615 -20.20 -10.81 14.99
C VAL A 615 -21.33 -11.78 15.32
N GLN A 616 -21.10 -12.74 16.22
CA GLN A 616 -22.15 -13.66 16.67
C GLN A 616 -23.28 -12.94 17.39
N SER A 617 -22.96 -11.92 18.18
CA SER A 617 -23.95 -11.06 18.84
C SER A 617 -24.74 -10.23 17.83
N MET A 618 -24.07 -9.60 16.85
CA MET A 618 -24.72 -8.89 15.73
C MET A 618 -25.70 -9.81 14.99
N ARG A 619 -25.23 -11.01 14.61
CA ARG A 619 -26.03 -12.01 13.90
C ARG A 619 -27.22 -12.48 14.71
N ALA A 620 -27.04 -12.76 16.00
CA ALA A 620 -28.13 -13.20 16.87
C ALA A 620 -29.22 -12.13 17.02
N SER A 621 -28.84 -10.84 17.11
CA SER A 621 -29.79 -9.72 17.16
C SER A 621 -30.63 -9.63 15.88
N LEU A 622 -30.03 -9.79 14.71
CA LEU A 622 -30.75 -9.72 13.44
C LEU A 622 -31.57 -10.98 13.13
N GLU A 623 -31.07 -12.17 13.45
CA GLU A 623 -31.79 -13.43 13.28
C GLU A 623 -33.05 -13.49 14.16
N ALA A 624 -33.06 -12.80 15.31
CA ALA A 624 -34.23 -12.70 16.18
C ALA A 624 -35.37 -11.84 15.62
N THR A 625 -35.11 -11.03 14.59
CA THR A 625 -36.14 -10.22 13.93
C THR A 625 -36.97 -11.06 12.96
N GLU A 626 -38.25 -10.71 12.76
CA GLU A 626 -39.07 -11.38 11.76
C GLU A 626 -38.73 -10.85 10.37
N ALA A 627 -38.39 -11.70 9.39
CA ALA A 627 -38.08 -11.26 8.02
C ALA A 627 -39.21 -10.41 7.37
N ALA A 628 -40.47 -10.59 7.78
CA ALA A 628 -41.61 -9.81 7.31
C ALA A 628 -41.65 -8.37 7.87
N SER A 629 -40.87 -8.07 8.90
CA SER A 629 -40.69 -6.71 9.43
C SER A 629 -39.69 -5.88 8.60
N TRP A 630 -38.90 -6.53 7.75
CA TRP A 630 -38.01 -5.88 6.81
C TRP A 630 -38.78 -5.44 5.56
N LYS A 631 -38.26 -4.45 4.83
CA LYS A 631 -38.83 -3.96 3.56
C LYS A 631 -38.89 -5.06 2.51
N SER A 632 -37.94 -6.00 2.56
CA SER A 632 -38.04 -7.27 1.87
C SER A 632 -37.32 -8.39 2.65
N PRO A 633 -37.77 -9.65 2.57
CA PRO A 633 -37.05 -10.78 3.16
C PRO A 633 -35.63 -10.94 2.61
N GLU A 634 -35.40 -10.59 1.35
CA GLU A 634 -34.08 -10.69 0.72
C GLU A 634 -33.05 -9.73 1.33
N LEU A 635 -33.48 -8.58 1.88
CA LEU A 635 -32.60 -7.67 2.62
C LEU A 635 -32.17 -8.26 3.97
N HIS A 636 -33.07 -8.99 4.64
CA HIS A 636 -32.75 -9.73 5.86
C HIS A 636 -31.73 -10.83 5.56
N ASP A 637 -31.96 -11.62 4.50
CA ASP A 637 -31.04 -12.67 4.06
C ASP A 637 -29.68 -12.10 3.61
N ALA A 638 -29.65 -10.97 2.90
CA ALA A 638 -28.41 -10.32 2.47
C ALA A 638 -27.58 -9.83 3.67
N PHE A 639 -28.22 -9.23 4.69
CA PHE A 639 -27.53 -8.78 5.89
C PHE A 639 -26.97 -9.97 6.69
N LEU A 640 -27.76 -11.04 6.86
CA LEU A 640 -27.27 -12.27 7.50
C LEU A 640 -26.14 -12.92 6.69
N GLY A 641 -26.20 -12.89 5.35
CA GLY A 641 -25.15 -13.37 4.47
C GLY A 641 -23.84 -12.61 4.63
N ALA A 642 -23.89 -11.28 4.76
CA ALA A 642 -22.73 -10.44 5.06
C ALA A 642 -22.09 -10.83 6.41
N LEU A 643 -22.90 -11.05 7.45
CA LEU A 643 -22.42 -11.50 8.77
C LEU A 643 -21.89 -12.94 8.78
N ASP A 644 -22.46 -13.84 7.96
CA ASP A 644 -21.95 -15.20 7.79
C ASP A 644 -20.57 -15.18 7.10
N TYR A 645 -20.40 -14.31 6.11
CA TYR A 645 -19.12 -14.08 5.45
C TYR A 645 -18.10 -13.47 6.40
N GLU A 646 -18.46 -12.42 7.13
CA GLU A 646 -17.62 -11.83 8.19
C GLU A 646 -17.20 -12.90 9.22
N THR A 647 -18.13 -13.72 9.70
CA THR A 647 -17.84 -14.82 10.64
C THR A 647 -16.81 -15.80 10.08
N SER A 648 -16.97 -16.20 8.81
CA SER A 648 -16.04 -17.14 8.15
C SER A 648 -14.65 -16.55 8.00
N THR A 649 -14.57 -15.32 7.48
CA THR A 649 -13.31 -14.59 7.27
C THR A 649 -12.60 -14.36 8.60
N LEU A 650 -13.29 -13.84 9.61
CA LEU A 650 -12.71 -13.58 10.93
C LEU A 650 -12.32 -14.87 11.66
N THR A 651 -13.01 -16.00 11.44
CA THR A 651 -12.61 -17.30 12.00
C THR A 651 -11.26 -17.75 11.41
N MET A 652 -11.13 -17.68 10.08
CA MET A 652 -9.88 -18.00 9.40
C MET A 652 -8.75 -17.07 9.86
N LEU A 653 -9.01 -15.76 9.97
CA LEU A 653 -8.05 -14.77 10.45
C LEU A 653 -7.66 -14.97 11.91
N ALA A 654 -8.59 -15.36 12.80
CA ALA A 654 -8.33 -15.70 14.19
C ALA A 654 -7.39 -16.93 14.33
N ASP A 655 -7.60 -17.95 13.50
CA ASP A 655 -6.68 -19.09 13.47
C ASP A 655 -5.32 -18.72 12.86
N TYR A 656 -5.31 -17.86 11.83
CA TYR A 656 -4.09 -17.41 11.17
C TYR A 656 -3.19 -16.61 12.11
N ARG A 657 -3.75 -15.61 12.82
CA ARG A 657 -3.00 -14.79 13.79
C ARG A 657 -2.36 -15.66 14.87
N GLU A 658 -3.09 -16.65 15.39
CA GLU A 658 -2.53 -17.51 16.44
C GLU A 658 -1.40 -18.35 15.86
N MET A 659 -1.58 -18.91 14.66
CA MET A 659 -0.55 -19.69 14.01
C MET A 659 0.75 -18.89 13.85
N VAL A 660 0.70 -17.70 13.26
CA VAL A 660 1.91 -16.91 12.98
C VAL A 660 2.56 -16.39 14.26
N LEU A 661 1.78 -15.95 15.25
CA LEU A 661 2.30 -15.48 16.54
C LEU A 661 2.94 -16.61 17.36
N ARG A 662 2.35 -17.82 17.34
CA ARG A 662 2.94 -18.99 18.01
C ARG A 662 4.19 -19.51 17.27
N GLN A 663 4.27 -19.36 15.95
CA GLN A 663 5.47 -19.67 15.19
C GLN A 663 6.63 -18.75 15.59
N ALA A 664 6.40 -17.43 15.59
CA ALA A 664 7.38 -16.45 16.04
C ALA A 664 7.78 -16.69 17.50
N GLN A 665 6.83 -17.02 18.38
CA GLN A 665 7.11 -17.43 19.77
C GLN A 665 8.04 -18.65 19.85
N TRP A 666 7.88 -19.64 18.97
CA TRP A 666 8.78 -20.77 18.90
C TRP A 666 10.18 -20.37 18.44
N HIS A 667 10.29 -19.48 17.45
CA HIS A 667 11.58 -18.96 17.00
C HIS A 667 12.31 -18.16 18.08
N ASP A 668 11.59 -17.31 18.81
CA ASP A 668 12.11 -16.51 19.93
C ASP A 668 12.58 -17.40 21.11
N THR A 669 11.74 -18.35 21.53
CA THR A 669 11.97 -19.10 22.77
C THR A 669 12.69 -20.43 22.59
N GLY A 670 12.64 -21.01 21.39
CA GLY A 670 13.07 -22.39 21.12
C GLY A 670 12.27 -23.46 21.88
N SER A 671 11.14 -23.11 22.50
CA SER A 671 10.38 -23.98 23.38
C SER A 671 9.60 -25.06 22.62
N GLY A 672 9.65 -26.30 23.12
CA GLY A 672 8.81 -27.39 22.60
C GLY A 672 7.31 -27.15 22.84
N ALA A 673 6.94 -26.39 23.88
CA ALA A 673 5.54 -26.04 24.11
C ALA A 673 5.04 -25.05 23.05
N ALA A 674 5.82 -24.00 22.76
CA ALA A 674 5.49 -23.04 21.70
C ALA A 674 5.41 -23.72 20.33
N TYR A 675 6.33 -24.64 20.02
CA TYR A 675 6.27 -25.47 18.81
C TYR A 675 4.97 -26.27 18.72
N ASN A 676 4.56 -26.96 19.80
CA ASN A 676 3.33 -27.74 19.81
C ASN A 676 2.08 -26.86 19.67
N SER A 677 2.06 -25.69 20.31
CA SER A 677 0.98 -24.71 20.16
C SER A 677 0.89 -24.21 18.72
N TRP A 678 2.02 -23.88 18.10
CA TRP A 678 2.09 -23.52 16.69
C TRP A 678 1.52 -24.63 15.79
N ARG A 679 1.98 -25.88 15.96
CA ARG A 679 1.45 -27.02 15.17
C ARG A 679 -0.05 -27.22 15.33
N ALA A 680 -0.59 -27.01 16.54
CA ALA A 680 -2.02 -27.10 16.79
C ALA A 680 -2.78 -25.95 16.12
N ALA A 681 -2.25 -24.73 16.14
CA ALA A 681 -2.81 -23.58 15.46
C ALA A 681 -2.76 -23.73 13.93
N THR A 682 -1.67 -24.26 13.36
CA THR A 682 -1.59 -24.58 11.93
C THR A 682 -2.71 -25.51 11.49
N ALA A 683 -2.99 -26.58 12.24
CA ALA A 683 -4.06 -27.51 11.90
C ALA A 683 -5.47 -26.88 11.96
N ARG A 684 -5.68 -25.89 12.85
CA ARG A 684 -6.93 -25.13 12.88
C ARG A 684 -7.04 -24.20 11.68
N PHE A 685 -5.98 -23.42 11.40
CA PHE A 685 -5.93 -22.54 10.24
C PHE A 685 -6.14 -23.28 8.93
N GLU A 686 -5.46 -24.42 8.70
CA GLU A 686 -5.68 -25.22 7.49
C GLU A 686 -7.14 -25.69 7.36
N SER A 687 -7.81 -25.99 8.48
CA SER A 687 -9.21 -26.39 8.50
C SER A 687 -10.16 -25.23 8.23
N SER A 688 -9.95 -24.07 8.85
CA SER A 688 -10.79 -22.88 8.66
C SER A 688 -10.57 -22.24 7.30
N ALA A 689 -9.33 -22.18 6.81
CA ALA A 689 -8.99 -21.78 5.45
C ALA A 689 -9.69 -22.67 4.40
N ALA A 690 -9.64 -23.99 4.55
CA ALA A 690 -10.33 -24.90 3.65
C ALA A 690 -11.86 -24.72 3.68
N ALA A 691 -12.43 -24.46 4.86
CA ALA A 691 -13.86 -24.18 5.00
C ALA A 691 -14.25 -22.84 4.34
N HIS A 692 -13.45 -21.80 4.54
CA HIS A 692 -13.65 -20.48 3.95
C HIS A 692 -13.58 -20.55 2.41
N LEU A 693 -12.53 -21.16 1.85
CA LEU A 693 -12.42 -21.39 0.41
C LEU A 693 -13.59 -22.23 -0.12
N ALA A 694 -14.02 -23.28 0.59
CA ALA A 694 -15.14 -24.09 0.14
C ALA A 694 -16.48 -23.34 0.10
N ALA A 695 -16.66 -22.34 0.98
CA ALA A 695 -17.86 -21.52 1.03
C ALA A 695 -17.85 -20.38 0.01
N TYR A 696 -16.69 -19.73 -0.21
CA TYR A 696 -16.61 -18.42 -0.85
C TYR A 696 -15.76 -18.38 -2.14
N GLN A 697 -15.09 -19.47 -2.51
CA GLN A 697 -14.33 -19.49 -3.76
C GLN A 697 -15.26 -19.30 -4.97
N GLY A 698 -15.07 -18.19 -5.68
CA GLY A 698 -15.85 -17.85 -6.86
C GLY A 698 -17.21 -17.21 -6.56
N ASP A 699 -17.54 -16.95 -5.29
CA ASP A 699 -18.60 -16.02 -4.92
C ASP A 699 -18.13 -14.60 -5.26
N LEU A 700 -18.97 -13.84 -5.96
CA LEU A 700 -18.63 -12.48 -6.38
C LEU A 700 -19.04 -11.45 -5.32
N ASP A 701 -20.07 -11.73 -4.53
CA ASP A 701 -20.57 -10.83 -3.49
C ASP A 701 -19.74 -10.99 -2.20
N HIS A 702 -19.23 -12.20 -1.97
CA HIS A 702 -18.45 -12.56 -0.77
C HIS A 702 -17.21 -13.39 -1.16
N PRO A 703 -16.23 -12.82 -1.89
CA PRO A 703 -15.11 -13.59 -2.43
C PRO A 703 -14.15 -14.08 -1.35
N ALA A 704 -13.57 -15.26 -1.55
CA ALA A 704 -12.55 -15.77 -0.63
C ALA A 704 -11.23 -14.96 -0.69
N TYR A 705 -10.58 -14.76 0.46
CA TYR A 705 -9.29 -14.07 0.57
C TYR A 705 -8.15 -14.82 -0.13
N ASN A 706 -7.14 -14.08 -0.60
CA ASN A 706 -5.95 -14.65 -1.22
C ASN A 706 -4.97 -15.26 -0.20
N LEU A 707 -4.94 -16.60 -0.14
CA LEU A 707 -4.12 -17.36 0.81
C LEU A 707 -2.74 -17.76 0.28
N THR A 708 -2.36 -17.30 -0.92
CA THR A 708 -1.13 -17.78 -1.59
C THR A 708 0.12 -17.49 -0.77
N ALA A 709 0.26 -16.26 -0.27
CA ALA A 709 1.43 -15.86 0.50
C ALA A 709 1.52 -16.59 1.85
N ALA A 710 0.40 -16.71 2.58
CA ALA A 710 0.29 -17.52 3.79
C ALA A 710 0.73 -18.98 3.57
N GLN A 711 0.26 -19.63 2.49
CA GLN A 711 0.65 -21.01 2.18
C GLN A 711 2.16 -21.15 1.91
N LEU A 712 2.76 -20.21 1.18
CA LEU A 712 4.22 -20.18 0.98
C LEU A 712 4.97 -20.02 2.31
N GLY A 713 4.43 -19.25 3.26
CA GLY A 713 4.95 -19.12 4.62
C GLY A 713 4.91 -20.45 5.39
N ILE A 714 3.76 -21.13 5.36
CA ILE A 714 3.56 -22.45 6.01
C ILE A 714 4.52 -23.50 5.45
N ASP A 715 4.64 -23.60 4.12
CA ASP A 715 5.51 -24.58 3.46
C ASP A 715 6.98 -24.44 3.88
N ARG A 716 7.43 -23.21 4.16
CA ARG A 716 8.78 -22.92 4.68
C ARG A 716 8.87 -23.23 6.17
N GLY A 717 7.89 -22.77 6.95
CA GLY A 717 7.81 -23.03 8.39
C GLY A 717 7.87 -24.52 8.71
N ASP A 718 7.12 -25.35 7.98
CA ASP A 718 7.10 -26.81 8.14
C ASP A 718 8.48 -27.47 8.00
N ARG A 719 9.38 -26.83 7.25
CA ARG A 719 10.74 -27.33 7.02
C ARG A 719 11.73 -26.84 8.06
N ASP A 720 11.41 -25.83 8.86
CA ASP A 720 12.35 -25.19 9.77
C ASP A 720 12.99 -26.16 10.74
N LEU A 721 12.20 -27.03 11.38
CA LEU A 721 12.75 -28.02 12.33
C LEU A 721 13.67 -29.03 11.63
N ALA A 722 13.30 -29.49 10.43
CA ALA A 722 14.13 -30.39 9.64
C ALA A 722 15.42 -29.70 9.19
N MET A 723 15.35 -28.45 8.76
CA MET A 723 16.49 -27.63 8.39
C MET A 723 17.39 -27.32 9.58
N ALA A 724 16.83 -27.09 10.78
CA ALA A 724 17.58 -26.94 12.02
C ALA A 724 18.40 -28.20 12.33
N TRP A 725 17.81 -29.38 12.22
CA TRP A 725 18.53 -30.65 12.39
C TRP A 725 19.57 -30.88 11.31
N ALA A 726 19.28 -30.59 10.05
CA ALA A 726 20.25 -30.65 8.97
C ALA A 726 21.43 -29.68 9.23
N ALA A 727 21.15 -28.47 9.73
CA ALA A 727 22.15 -27.50 10.12
C ALA A 727 23.01 -28.00 11.28
N ARG A 728 22.42 -28.57 12.34
CA ARG A 728 23.13 -29.18 13.47
C ARG A 728 24.06 -30.31 13.04
N ILE A 729 23.56 -31.23 12.19
CA ILE A 729 24.34 -32.36 11.68
C ILE A 729 25.50 -31.85 10.82
N LEU A 730 25.22 -30.96 9.87
CA LEU A 730 26.26 -30.41 9.00
C LEU A 730 27.27 -29.56 9.78
N LEU A 731 26.83 -28.79 10.76
CA LEU A 731 27.70 -28.02 11.65
C LEU A 731 28.62 -28.95 12.43
N ALA A 732 28.08 -30.01 13.03
CA ALA A 732 28.88 -31.01 13.73
C ALA A 732 29.92 -31.64 12.79
N LEU A 733 29.53 -32.01 11.57
CA LEU A 733 30.46 -32.56 10.56
C LEU A 733 31.56 -31.56 10.17
N VAL A 734 31.22 -30.29 9.96
CA VAL A 734 32.18 -29.23 9.63
C VAL A 734 33.12 -28.96 10.79
N VAL A 735 32.61 -28.87 12.02
CA VAL A 735 33.42 -28.68 13.23
C VAL A 735 34.34 -29.87 13.48
N LEU A 736 33.84 -31.11 13.34
CA LEU A 736 34.65 -32.32 13.43
C LEU A 736 35.74 -32.35 12.35
N TRP A 737 35.45 -31.92 11.12
CA TRP A 737 36.42 -31.82 10.05
C TRP A 737 37.52 -30.79 10.35
N LEU A 738 37.15 -29.61 10.87
CA LEU A 738 38.10 -28.58 11.30
C LEU A 738 38.95 -29.07 12.48
N ALA A 739 38.34 -29.69 13.49
CA ALA A 739 39.02 -30.28 14.63
C ALA A 739 39.98 -31.41 14.22
N TYR A 740 39.57 -32.26 13.28
CA TYR A 740 40.41 -33.30 12.69
C TYR A 740 41.63 -32.71 11.98
N GLY A 741 41.45 -31.60 11.25
CA GLY A 741 42.54 -30.84 10.65
C GLY A 741 43.52 -30.26 11.67
N ILE A 742 43.03 -29.77 12.82
CA ILE A 742 43.86 -29.30 13.94
C ILE A 742 44.63 -30.47 14.59
N ALA A 743 43.95 -31.59 14.84
CA ALA A 743 44.52 -32.79 15.45
C ALA A 743 45.56 -33.51 14.57
N ALA A 744 45.48 -33.35 13.23
CA ALA A 744 46.45 -33.86 12.27
C ALA A 744 47.86 -33.23 12.37
N THR A 745 48.07 -32.30 13.32
CA THR A 745 49.41 -31.92 13.79
C THR A 745 50.17 -33.11 14.35
N SER A 746 49.49 -34.04 15.03
CA SER A 746 50.04 -35.31 15.51
C SER A 746 50.35 -36.27 14.35
N THR A 747 51.52 -36.92 14.41
CA THR A 747 51.96 -37.91 13.40
C THR A 747 51.04 -39.14 13.33
N ARG A 748 50.35 -39.48 14.43
CA ARG A 748 49.41 -40.61 14.49
C ARG A 748 48.15 -40.33 13.68
N VAL A 749 47.56 -39.15 13.88
CA VAL A 749 46.32 -38.71 13.20
C VAL A 749 46.58 -38.41 11.72
N ARG A 750 47.76 -37.85 11.39
CA ARG A 750 48.13 -37.49 10.01
C ARG A 750 48.15 -38.69 9.03
N ARG A 751 48.33 -39.92 9.54
CA ARG A 751 48.32 -41.14 8.72
C ARG A 751 46.91 -41.64 8.39
N MET A 752 45.87 -41.10 9.02
CA MET A 752 44.49 -41.49 8.77
C MET A 752 43.96 -40.88 7.45
N PRO A 753 43.04 -41.56 6.75
CA PRO A 753 42.47 -41.05 5.50
C PRO A 753 41.86 -39.65 5.67
N GLY A 754 42.14 -38.75 4.73
CA GLY A 754 41.59 -37.38 4.72
C GLY A 754 42.26 -36.39 5.70
N ALA A 755 43.08 -36.82 6.67
CA ALA A 755 43.69 -35.95 7.67
C ALA A 755 44.55 -34.84 7.05
N THR A 756 45.31 -35.16 6.01
CA THR A 756 46.14 -34.19 5.29
C THR A 756 45.31 -33.14 4.55
N ALA A 757 44.15 -33.53 3.99
CA ALA A 757 43.22 -32.61 3.33
C ALA A 757 42.53 -31.69 4.34
N ALA A 758 42.03 -32.23 5.47
CA ALA A 758 41.44 -31.46 6.56
C ALA A 758 42.44 -30.44 7.13
N ARG A 759 43.69 -30.88 7.37
CA ARG A 759 44.76 -30.00 7.83
C ARG A 759 45.10 -28.91 6.83
N ALA A 760 45.14 -29.23 5.54
CA ALA A 760 45.39 -28.26 4.48
C ALA A 760 44.29 -27.18 4.44
N MET A 761 43.02 -27.54 4.64
CA MET A 761 41.91 -26.57 4.72
C MET A 761 42.03 -25.65 5.93
N VAL A 762 42.33 -26.20 7.13
CA VAL A 762 42.51 -25.38 8.35
C VAL A 762 43.69 -24.42 8.20
N LEU A 763 44.81 -24.90 7.66
CA LEU A 763 45.95 -24.02 7.36
C LEU A 763 45.61 -22.99 6.29
N GLY A 764 44.87 -23.37 5.25
CA GLY A 764 44.42 -22.45 4.21
C GLY A 764 43.51 -21.35 4.76
N ALA A 765 42.65 -21.68 5.71
CA ALA A 765 41.72 -20.76 6.35
C ALA A 765 42.42 -19.77 7.30
N VAL A 766 43.32 -20.24 8.16
CA VAL A 766 43.88 -19.42 9.26
C VAL A 766 45.28 -18.89 8.95
N MET A 767 46.06 -19.64 8.17
CA MET A 767 47.44 -19.31 7.82
C MET A 767 47.70 -19.56 6.32
N PRO A 768 46.99 -18.87 5.41
CA PRO A 768 47.06 -19.11 3.95
C PRO A 768 48.49 -19.04 3.39
N TRP A 769 49.40 -18.30 4.05
CA TRP A 769 50.83 -18.22 3.70
C TRP A 769 51.68 -19.44 4.13
N ARG A 770 51.09 -20.43 4.83
CA ARG A 770 51.71 -21.70 5.27
C ARG A 770 51.04 -22.94 4.67
N ALA A 771 50.09 -22.78 3.73
CA ALA A 771 49.50 -23.89 3.00
C ALA A 771 50.55 -24.50 2.05
N GLU A 772 51.30 -25.50 2.52
CA GLU A 772 52.32 -26.21 1.76
C GLU A 772 51.78 -27.51 1.12
N PRO A 773 52.39 -27.97 0.01
CA PRO A 773 51.97 -29.20 -0.67
C PRO A 773 52.44 -30.44 0.10
N GLU A 774 51.65 -30.91 1.07
CA GLU A 774 51.71 -32.31 1.54
C GLU A 774 50.97 -33.22 0.53
N PRO A 775 51.20 -34.55 0.51
CA PRO A 775 50.35 -35.48 -0.22
C PRO A 775 48.93 -35.45 0.35
N VAL A 776 48.06 -34.69 -0.32
CA VAL A 776 46.65 -34.46 0.05
C VAL A 776 45.71 -35.27 -0.82
N SER A 777 44.63 -35.77 -0.22
CA SER A 777 43.49 -36.30 -0.97
C SER A 777 42.82 -35.18 -1.76
N ARG A 778 43.08 -35.13 -3.07
CA ARG A 778 42.55 -34.12 -3.99
C ARG A 778 41.03 -34.13 -4.07
N ALA A 779 40.44 -35.32 -4.03
CA ALA A 779 38.99 -35.49 -4.03
C ALA A 779 38.36 -34.88 -2.76
N ALA A 780 38.92 -35.17 -1.57
CA ALA A 780 38.39 -34.64 -0.32
C ALA A 780 38.54 -33.11 -0.20
N LEU A 781 39.65 -32.55 -0.72
CA LEU A 781 39.93 -31.11 -0.67
C LEU A 781 38.94 -30.27 -1.50
N VAL A 782 38.30 -30.86 -2.50
CA VAL A 782 37.27 -30.21 -3.34
C VAL A 782 35.88 -30.58 -2.88
N ALA A 783 35.61 -31.89 -2.69
CA ALA A 783 34.27 -32.39 -2.41
C ALA A 783 33.73 -31.89 -1.07
N VAL A 784 34.54 -31.90 0.00
CA VAL A 784 34.08 -31.49 1.34
C VAL A 784 33.62 -30.02 1.38
N PRO A 785 34.42 -29.02 0.97
CA PRO A 785 33.95 -27.63 0.97
C PRO A 785 32.84 -27.37 -0.04
N ALA A 786 32.85 -28.03 -1.22
CA ALA A 786 31.77 -27.88 -2.19
C ALA A 786 30.43 -28.39 -1.64
N VAL A 787 30.41 -29.58 -1.05
CA VAL A 787 29.22 -30.14 -0.39
C VAL A 787 28.79 -29.25 0.78
N ALA A 788 29.72 -28.78 1.61
CA ALA A 788 29.41 -27.90 2.73
C ALA A 788 28.76 -26.58 2.27
N VAL A 789 29.27 -25.96 1.20
CA VAL A 789 28.68 -24.75 0.62
C VAL A 789 27.30 -25.04 0.03
N ILE A 790 27.16 -26.04 -0.84
CA ILE A 790 25.88 -26.37 -1.49
C ILE A 790 24.82 -26.74 -0.44
N ALA A 791 25.15 -27.61 0.51
CA ALA A 791 24.24 -28.04 1.55
C ALA A 791 23.88 -26.89 2.51
N SER A 792 24.84 -26.05 2.94
CA SER A 792 24.53 -24.91 3.80
C SER A 792 23.65 -23.87 3.11
N ARG A 793 23.85 -23.64 1.81
CA ARG A 793 22.98 -22.74 1.04
C ARG A 793 21.59 -23.32 0.86
N GLY A 794 21.48 -24.60 0.49
CA GLY A 794 20.20 -25.28 0.39
C GLY A 794 19.42 -25.26 1.70
N ILE A 795 20.08 -25.55 2.83
CA ILE A 795 19.47 -25.46 4.16
C ILE A 795 18.98 -24.04 4.43
N SER A 796 19.80 -23.01 4.19
CA SER A 796 19.42 -21.62 4.46
C SER A 796 18.28 -21.07 3.60
N THR A 797 17.92 -21.79 2.54
CA THR A 797 16.83 -21.42 1.64
C THR A 797 15.73 -22.48 1.61
N TRP A 798 15.63 -23.33 2.64
CA TRP A 798 14.65 -24.44 2.74
C TRP A 798 14.64 -25.40 1.54
N PHE A 799 15.68 -25.37 0.70
CA PHE A 799 15.73 -25.94 -0.65
C PHE A 799 14.63 -25.45 -1.62
N GLU A 800 14.04 -24.28 -1.35
CA GLU A 800 12.94 -23.67 -2.14
C GLU A 800 13.35 -22.41 -2.92
N ALA A 801 14.60 -21.92 -2.79
CA ALA A 801 15.07 -20.74 -3.52
C ALA A 801 16.17 -21.03 -4.56
N PRO A 802 15.83 -21.65 -5.71
CA PRO A 802 16.80 -21.96 -6.76
C PRO A 802 17.46 -20.71 -7.36
N ALA A 803 16.77 -19.56 -7.51
CA ALA A 803 17.41 -18.35 -8.04
C ALA A 803 18.48 -17.81 -7.08
N HIS A 804 18.19 -17.76 -5.78
CA HIS A 804 19.20 -17.38 -4.77
C HIS A 804 20.38 -18.36 -4.78
N MET A 805 20.10 -19.67 -4.84
CA MET A 805 21.14 -20.69 -4.87
C MET A 805 22.02 -20.58 -6.12
N LEU A 806 21.41 -20.45 -7.31
CA LEU A 806 22.14 -20.37 -8.58
C LEU A 806 23.01 -19.12 -8.66
N THR A 807 22.49 -17.95 -8.30
CA THR A 807 23.23 -16.69 -8.32
C THR A 807 24.43 -16.74 -7.37
N MET A 808 24.26 -17.23 -6.15
CA MET A 808 25.36 -17.40 -5.21
C MET A 808 26.38 -18.42 -5.68
N LEU A 809 25.96 -19.62 -6.08
CA LEU A 809 26.88 -20.67 -6.54
C LEU A 809 27.64 -20.24 -7.80
N ALA A 810 27.00 -19.54 -8.73
CA ALA A 810 27.66 -18.96 -9.90
C ALA A 810 28.73 -17.94 -9.49
N GLY A 811 28.45 -17.06 -8.53
CA GLY A 811 29.43 -16.12 -7.98
C GLY A 811 30.66 -16.83 -7.39
N TRP A 812 30.44 -17.85 -6.54
CA TRP A 812 31.53 -18.67 -5.99
C TRP A 812 32.33 -19.40 -7.08
N ALA A 813 31.65 -19.95 -8.09
CA ALA A 813 32.28 -20.68 -9.18
C ALA A 813 33.12 -19.78 -10.09
N LEU A 814 32.61 -18.60 -10.47
CA LEU A 814 33.32 -17.61 -11.29
C LEU A 814 34.58 -17.11 -10.57
N PHE A 815 34.45 -16.72 -9.30
CA PHE A 815 35.60 -16.28 -8.51
C PHE A 815 36.65 -17.38 -8.38
N THR A 816 36.21 -18.61 -8.07
CA THR A 816 37.09 -19.78 -7.97
C THR A 816 37.78 -20.07 -9.30
N ALA A 817 37.07 -20.00 -10.43
CA ALA A 817 37.62 -20.23 -11.76
C ALA A 817 38.75 -19.24 -12.07
N VAL A 818 38.59 -17.95 -11.77
CA VAL A 818 39.64 -16.94 -11.97
C VAL A 818 40.89 -17.26 -11.16
N LEU A 819 40.74 -17.64 -9.89
CA LEU A 819 41.88 -18.00 -9.04
C LEU A 819 42.58 -19.28 -9.51
N LEU A 820 41.82 -20.28 -10.00
CA LEU A 820 42.38 -21.51 -10.54
C LEU A 820 43.11 -21.30 -11.87
N LEU A 821 42.57 -20.46 -12.76
CA LEU A 821 43.21 -20.08 -14.03
C LEU A 821 44.55 -19.36 -13.79
N ALA A 822 44.67 -18.58 -12.73
CA ALA A 822 45.90 -17.89 -12.35
C ALA A 822 46.97 -18.84 -11.78
N ALA A 823 46.58 -20.00 -11.23
CA ALA A 823 47.49 -20.94 -10.58
C ALA A 823 48.21 -21.86 -11.59
N ARG A 824 49.53 -22.02 -11.48
CA ARG A 824 50.29 -23.01 -12.27
C ARG A 824 49.89 -24.44 -11.88
N ARG A 825 49.86 -25.37 -12.86
CA ARG A 825 49.48 -26.81 -12.70
C ARG A 825 50.08 -27.51 -11.47
N THR A 826 51.29 -27.13 -11.04
CA THR A 826 52.00 -27.77 -9.92
C THR A 826 51.61 -27.26 -8.52
N ARG A 827 50.89 -26.14 -8.39
CA ARG A 827 50.54 -25.51 -7.10
C ARG A 827 49.08 -25.09 -6.96
N VAL A 828 48.22 -25.51 -7.90
CA VAL A 828 46.76 -25.28 -7.87
C VAL A 828 46.11 -25.77 -6.57
N TRP A 829 46.61 -26.87 -6.00
CA TRP A 829 46.07 -27.47 -4.79
C TRP A 829 46.26 -26.61 -3.53
N ASN A 830 47.22 -25.68 -3.52
CA ASN A 830 47.38 -24.73 -2.40
C ASN A 830 46.26 -23.68 -2.42
N VAL A 831 45.87 -23.24 -3.63
CA VAL A 831 44.74 -22.32 -3.82
C VAL A 831 43.44 -23.04 -3.42
N VAL A 832 43.24 -24.28 -3.89
CA VAL A 832 42.08 -25.10 -3.50
C VAL A 832 41.98 -25.29 -1.97
N ALA A 833 43.10 -25.51 -1.28
CA ALA A 833 43.12 -25.63 0.18
C ALA A 833 42.66 -24.33 0.89
N VAL A 834 43.05 -23.18 0.36
CA VAL A 834 42.62 -21.86 0.85
C VAL A 834 41.15 -21.61 0.57
N LEU A 835 40.67 -22.02 -0.61
CA LEU A 835 39.24 -21.96 -0.94
C LEU A 835 38.40 -22.84 0.00
N GLY A 836 38.96 -23.95 0.47
CA GLY A 836 38.35 -24.78 1.52
C GLY A 836 38.15 -24.07 2.87
N GLY A 837 38.81 -22.92 3.09
CA GLY A 837 38.61 -22.09 4.28
C GLY A 837 37.24 -21.41 4.37
N VAL A 838 36.42 -21.47 3.31
CA VAL A 838 35.00 -21.11 3.33
C VAL A 838 34.22 -21.85 4.43
N ALA A 839 34.74 -23.00 4.90
CA ALA A 839 34.20 -23.76 6.02
C ALA A 839 33.97 -22.93 7.30
N LEU A 840 34.76 -21.87 7.56
CA LEU A 840 34.53 -20.98 8.70
C LEU A 840 33.25 -20.14 8.54
N ARG A 841 33.00 -19.63 7.33
CA ARG A 841 31.76 -18.90 7.00
C ARG A 841 30.56 -19.84 7.00
N VAL A 842 30.74 -21.07 6.50
CA VAL A 842 29.71 -22.12 6.55
C VAL A 842 29.37 -22.46 7.99
N ALA A 843 30.37 -22.66 8.86
CA ALA A 843 30.14 -22.93 10.28
C ALA A 843 29.39 -21.79 10.98
N LEU A 844 29.75 -20.53 10.71
CA LEU A 844 29.03 -19.36 11.25
C LEU A 844 27.56 -19.35 10.82
N GLN A 845 27.27 -19.58 9.53
CA GLN A 845 25.90 -19.64 9.05
C GLN A 845 25.13 -20.80 9.67
N LEU A 846 25.70 -22.01 9.71
CA LEU A 846 25.03 -23.17 10.28
C LEU A 846 24.78 -23.01 11.78
N ALA A 847 25.63 -22.27 12.49
CA ALA A 847 25.44 -21.97 13.91
C ALA A 847 24.18 -21.12 14.16
N VAL A 848 23.91 -20.12 13.32
CA VAL A 848 22.69 -19.29 13.45
C VAL A 848 21.43 -20.00 12.94
N LEU A 849 21.56 -21.01 12.06
CA LEU A 849 20.45 -21.85 11.60
C LEU A 849 20.12 -23.02 12.54
N ALA A 850 21.05 -23.41 13.41
CA ALA A 850 20.92 -24.57 14.27
C ALA A 850 19.77 -24.51 15.31
N PRO A 851 19.37 -23.35 15.87
CA PRO A 851 18.32 -23.31 16.89
C PRO A 851 16.96 -23.77 16.37
N THR A 852 16.39 -23.04 15.41
CA THR A 852 15.04 -23.28 14.89
C THR A 852 14.98 -23.14 13.36
N GLY A 853 16.10 -23.32 12.65
CA GLY A 853 16.14 -23.33 11.19
C GLY A 853 16.29 -21.94 10.57
N PRO A 854 16.05 -21.82 9.26
CA PRO A 854 16.15 -20.53 8.58
C PRO A 854 15.07 -19.53 9.02
N GLY A 855 13.86 -19.95 9.39
CA GLY A 855 12.84 -19.09 9.99
C GLY A 855 13.35 -18.39 11.26
N GLY A 856 13.97 -19.15 12.17
CA GLY A 856 14.58 -18.58 13.37
C GLY A 856 15.75 -17.63 13.10
N TYR A 857 16.52 -17.88 12.04
CA TYR A 857 17.56 -16.95 11.61
C TYR A 857 16.97 -15.62 11.14
N TRP A 858 15.89 -15.65 10.35
CA TRP A 858 15.23 -14.44 9.87
C TRP A 858 14.49 -13.70 10.98
N PHE A 859 13.83 -14.42 11.89
CA PHE A 859 13.26 -13.85 13.11
C PHE A 859 14.26 -12.97 13.86
N HIS A 860 15.41 -13.52 14.24
CA HIS A 860 16.45 -12.73 14.92
C HIS A 860 17.10 -11.68 14.03
N PHE A 861 17.12 -11.90 12.71
CA PHE A 861 17.60 -10.88 11.78
C PHE A 861 16.72 -9.64 11.82
N TRP A 862 15.39 -9.77 11.91
CA TRP A 862 14.47 -8.63 11.96
C TRP A 862 14.42 -7.99 13.35
N THR A 863 14.33 -8.82 14.40
CA THR A 863 13.94 -8.41 15.76
C THR A 863 15.12 -8.18 16.73
N ASP A 864 16.34 -8.66 16.42
CA ASP A 864 17.54 -8.47 17.26
C ASP A 864 18.60 -7.64 16.52
N PRO A 865 18.57 -6.29 16.64
CA PRO A 865 19.55 -5.42 16.00
C PRO A 865 21.00 -5.75 16.39
N ALA A 866 21.24 -6.10 17.66
CA ALA A 866 22.59 -6.40 18.14
C ALA A 866 23.10 -7.72 17.57
N GLY A 867 22.29 -8.78 17.62
CA GLY A 867 22.58 -10.07 17.02
C GLY A 867 22.80 -9.98 15.51
N ARG A 868 21.92 -9.27 14.80
CA ARG A 868 22.06 -8.94 13.37
C ARG A 868 23.40 -8.27 13.09
N SER A 869 23.76 -7.21 13.83
CA SER A 869 25.01 -6.49 13.61
C SER A 869 26.25 -7.36 13.84
N VAL A 870 26.25 -8.21 14.87
CA VAL A 870 27.33 -9.15 15.15
C VAL A 870 27.46 -10.17 14.01
N TYR A 871 26.36 -10.78 13.59
CA TYR A 871 26.36 -11.76 12.50
C TYR A 871 26.83 -11.14 11.18
N VAL A 872 26.27 -10.00 10.77
CA VAL A 872 26.64 -9.31 9.51
C VAL A 872 28.12 -8.93 9.53
N THR A 873 28.62 -8.41 10.65
CA THR A 873 30.05 -8.05 10.81
C THR A 873 30.94 -9.26 10.59
N LEU A 874 30.66 -10.37 11.28
CA LEU A 874 31.46 -11.59 11.19
C LEU A 874 31.34 -12.25 9.81
N ALA A 875 30.13 -12.34 9.26
CA ALA A 875 29.87 -12.91 7.96
C ALA A 875 30.62 -12.14 6.88
N PHE A 876 30.47 -10.81 6.84
CA PHE A 876 31.13 -9.94 5.88
C PHE A 876 32.66 -10.02 5.98
N ALA A 877 33.21 -9.99 7.21
CA ALA A 877 34.63 -10.15 7.44
C ALA A 877 35.16 -11.50 6.93
N LEU A 878 34.43 -12.61 7.17
CA LEU A 878 34.81 -13.94 6.68
C LEU A 878 34.71 -14.06 5.15
N PHE A 879 33.77 -13.34 4.52
CA PHE A 879 33.69 -13.27 3.05
C PHE A 879 34.89 -12.53 2.45
N LEU A 880 35.23 -11.35 2.97
CA LEU A 880 36.40 -10.63 2.47
C LEU A 880 37.71 -11.34 2.82
N TRP A 881 37.74 -12.03 3.97
CA TRP A 881 38.90 -12.85 4.35
C TRP A 881 39.17 -13.94 3.32
N PHE A 882 38.12 -14.55 2.76
CA PHE A 882 38.27 -15.52 1.68
C PHE A 882 38.96 -14.93 0.44
N VAL A 883 38.62 -13.68 0.07
CA VAL A 883 39.29 -12.95 -1.03
C VAL A 883 40.75 -12.66 -0.68
N VAL A 884 41.02 -12.16 0.54
CA VAL A 884 42.37 -11.86 1.04
C VAL A 884 43.25 -13.11 1.08
N ALA A 885 42.71 -14.21 1.59
CA ALA A 885 43.40 -15.48 1.69
C ALA A 885 43.73 -16.01 0.28
N GLY A 886 42.80 -15.94 -0.68
CA GLY A 886 43.04 -16.29 -2.08
C GLY A 886 44.16 -15.44 -2.72
N GLY A 887 44.14 -14.13 -2.48
CA GLY A 887 45.20 -13.21 -2.90
C GLY A 887 46.57 -13.56 -2.30
N TRP A 888 46.65 -13.89 -1.02
CA TRP A 888 47.90 -14.32 -0.38
C TRP A 888 48.40 -15.68 -0.86
N ALA A 889 47.50 -16.63 -1.12
CA ALA A 889 47.84 -17.92 -1.71
C ALA A 889 48.49 -17.75 -3.09
N LEU A 890 47.93 -16.86 -3.92
CA LEU A 890 48.51 -16.51 -5.23
C LEU A 890 49.79 -15.66 -5.11
N ALA A 891 49.93 -14.83 -4.09
CA ALA A 891 51.09 -13.95 -3.92
C ALA A 891 52.40 -14.74 -3.76
N ALA A 892 52.32 -15.93 -3.15
CA ALA A 892 53.43 -16.87 -3.05
C ALA A 892 53.83 -17.48 -4.41
N LEU A 893 52.98 -17.39 -5.43
CA LEU A 893 53.15 -18.00 -6.76
C LEU A 893 53.54 -16.99 -7.84
N LEU A 894 52.88 -15.82 -7.85
CA LEU A 894 52.90 -14.86 -8.95
C LEU A 894 53.53 -13.51 -8.56
N GLY A 895 53.85 -13.32 -7.27
CA GLY A 895 54.22 -12.04 -6.69
C GLY A 895 52.99 -11.22 -6.28
N VAL A 896 53.17 -10.36 -5.26
CA VAL A 896 52.09 -9.61 -4.59
C VAL A 896 51.20 -8.85 -5.58
N ARG A 897 51.80 -8.10 -6.52
CA ARG A 897 51.04 -7.27 -7.47
C ARG A 897 50.11 -8.09 -8.37
N ARG A 898 50.62 -9.18 -8.96
CA ARG A 898 49.81 -10.01 -9.89
C ARG A 898 48.72 -10.78 -9.16
N ALA A 899 49.00 -11.25 -7.96
CA ALA A 899 48.06 -11.99 -7.15
C ALA A 899 46.85 -11.16 -6.73
N TRP A 900 47.08 -9.93 -6.24
CA TRP A 900 45.99 -9.00 -5.97
C TRP A 900 45.28 -8.55 -7.24
N GLY A 901 45.99 -8.45 -8.38
CA GLY A 901 45.37 -8.24 -9.69
C GLY A 901 44.35 -9.32 -10.05
N PHE A 902 44.69 -10.61 -9.89
CA PHE A 902 43.76 -11.71 -10.14
C PHE A 902 42.62 -11.79 -9.11
N ALA A 903 42.88 -11.53 -7.83
CA ALA A 903 41.82 -11.49 -6.81
C ALA A 903 40.81 -10.36 -7.10
N LEU A 904 41.31 -9.17 -7.44
CA LEU A 904 40.48 -8.02 -7.84
C LEU A 904 39.70 -8.30 -9.13
N ALA A 905 40.36 -8.92 -10.13
CA ALA A 905 39.71 -9.33 -11.37
C ALA A 905 38.60 -10.36 -11.12
N GLY A 906 38.79 -11.29 -10.17
CA GLY A 906 37.77 -12.25 -9.79
C GLY A 906 36.54 -11.59 -9.17
N VAL A 907 36.73 -10.66 -8.22
CA VAL A 907 35.63 -9.88 -7.63
C VAL A 907 34.93 -9.06 -8.71
N GLY A 908 35.70 -8.40 -9.58
CA GLY A 908 35.17 -7.61 -10.69
C GLY A 908 34.36 -8.44 -11.68
N LEU A 909 34.82 -9.65 -12.04
CA LEU A 909 34.09 -10.55 -12.93
C LEU A 909 32.76 -10.99 -12.32
N VAL A 910 32.72 -11.33 -11.03
CA VAL A 910 31.48 -11.72 -10.34
C VAL A 910 30.47 -10.58 -10.34
N LEU A 911 30.89 -9.38 -9.93
CA LEU A 911 30.02 -8.21 -9.92
C LEU A 911 29.54 -7.82 -11.32
N ALA A 912 30.44 -7.87 -12.32
CA ALA A 912 30.10 -7.58 -13.71
C ALA A 912 29.10 -8.59 -14.28
N ALA A 913 29.35 -9.88 -14.09
CA ALA A 913 28.51 -10.94 -14.66
C ALA A 913 27.13 -11.00 -13.99
N ILE A 914 27.07 -10.96 -12.65
CA ILE A 914 25.80 -11.00 -11.93
C ILE A 914 25.02 -9.69 -12.15
N GLY A 915 25.69 -8.53 -12.04
CA GLY A 915 25.06 -7.24 -12.28
C GLY A 915 24.50 -7.11 -13.70
N ALA A 916 25.24 -7.54 -14.72
CA ALA A 916 24.75 -7.54 -16.10
C ALA A 916 23.62 -8.54 -16.33
N PHE A 917 23.65 -9.70 -15.68
CA PHE A 917 22.56 -10.67 -15.74
C PHE A 917 21.27 -10.12 -15.12
N VAL A 918 21.34 -9.54 -13.92
CA VAL A 918 20.19 -8.91 -13.26
C VAL A 918 19.70 -7.71 -14.07
N GLY A 919 20.61 -6.86 -14.57
CA GLY A 919 20.27 -5.74 -15.44
C GLY A 919 19.57 -6.16 -16.73
N ALA A 920 19.95 -7.29 -17.32
CA ALA A 920 19.32 -7.84 -18.52
C ALA A 920 17.95 -8.48 -18.26
N VAL A 921 17.75 -9.10 -17.08
CA VAL A 921 16.45 -9.64 -16.65
C VAL A 921 15.48 -8.52 -16.24
N GLY A 922 16.02 -7.41 -15.72
CA GLY A 922 15.28 -6.35 -15.04
C GLY A 922 15.39 -6.52 -13.52
N LEU A 923 15.73 -5.44 -12.80
CA LEU A 923 15.95 -5.47 -11.35
C LEU A 923 14.67 -5.84 -10.60
N GLU A 924 13.55 -5.20 -10.92
CA GLU A 924 12.23 -5.48 -10.33
C GLU A 924 11.90 -6.97 -10.43
N ARG A 925 11.84 -7.49 -11.66
CA ARG A 925 11.54 -8.90 -11.94
C ARG A 925 12.48 -9.86 -11.20
N ALA A 926 13.77 -9.53 -11.12
CA ALA A 926 14.74 -10.36 -10.41
C ALA A 926 14.47 -10.39 -8.89
N LEU A 927 14.11 -9.24 -8.30
CA LEU A 927 13.74 -9.13 -6.88
C LEU A 927 12.41 -9.81 -6.59
N THR A 928 11.39 -9.68 -7.45
CA THR A 928 10.10 -10.37 -7.31
C THR A 928 10.29 -11.89 -7.27
N VAL A 929 11.00 -12.47 -8.25
CA VAL A 929 11.27 -13.93 -8.29
C VAL A 929 12.09 -14.39 -7.09
N TRP A 930 13.04 -13.55 -6.64
CA TRP A 930 13.84 -13.85 -5.46
C TRP A 930 12.99 -13.84 -4.18
N ASN A 931 12.08 -12.87 -4.04
CA ASN A 931 11.21 -12.76 -2.88
C ASN A 931 10.12 -13.85 -2.89
N ASP A 932 9.54 -14.20 -4.04
CA ASP A 932 8.59 -15.32 -4.18
C ASP A 932 9.17 -16.64 -3.65
N GLN A 933 10.48 -16.81 -3.79
CA GLN A 933 11.19 -17.99 -3.34
C GLN A 933 11.58 -17.95 -1.86
N LEU A 934 12.04 -16.80 -1.36
CA LEU A 934 12.51 -16.70 0.03
C LEU A 934 11.45 -16.26 1.04
N GLY A 935 10.42 -15.52 0.64
CA GLY A 935 9.36 -15.00 1.52
C GLY A 935 9.87 -14.06 2.60
N LEU A 936 10.69 -13.08 2.25
CA LEU A 936 11.31 -12.18 3.23
C LEU A 936 10.58 -10.85 3.36
N LEU A 937 10.21 -10.26 2.23
CA LEU A 937 9.45 -9.02 2.16
C LEU A 937 7.99 -9.36 1.86
N PRO A 938 7.04 -8.44 2.14
CA PRO A 938 5.64 -8.66 1.84
C PRO A 938 5.44 -9.11 0.39
N TRP A 939 4.66 -10.17 0.22
CA TRP A 939 4.53 -10.82 -1.09
C TRP A 939 3.73 -9.95 -2.08
N GLY A 940 2.70 -9.26 -1.59
CA GLY A 940 1.88 -8.34 -2.38
C GLY A 940 2.65 -7.09 -2.83
N LEU A 941 3.68 -6.67 -2.09
CA LEU A 941 4.45 -5.46 -2.39
C LEU A 941 4.99 -5.45 -3.82
N ALA A 942 5.53 -6.59 -4.29
CA ALA A 942 6.09 -6.71 -5.63
C ALA A 942 5.05 -6.73 -6.75
N ARG A 943 3.78 -6.97 -6.42
CA ARG A 943 2.68 -7.18 -7.37
C ARG A 943 1.77 -5.96 -7.48
N ILE A 944 1.64 -5.21 -6.38
CA ILE A 944 0.79 -4.03 -6.30
C ILE A 944 1.64 -2.77 -6.56
N LEU A 945 2.69 -2.56 -5.79
CA LEU A 945 3.48 -1.31 -5.83
C LEU A 945 4.81 -1.44 -6.59
N GLY A 946 5.36 -2.67 -6.66
CA GLY A 946 6.71 -2.94 -7.18
C GLY A 946 7.80 -2.65 -6.13
N ILE A 947 8.69 -3.60 -5.88
CA ILE A 947 9.73 -3.50 -4.83
C ILE A 947 10.66 -2.31 -5.08
N THR A 948 11.08 -2.10 -6.32
CA THR A 948 12.03 -1.02 -6.67
C THR A 948 11.40 0.35 -6.67
N VAL A 949 10.12 0.45 -7.03
CA VAL A 949 9.37 1.71 -7.00
C VAL A 949 9.12 2.11 -5.56
N TYR A 950 8.56 1.19 -4.77
CA TYR A 950 8.17 1.47 -3.39
C TYR A 950 9.37 1.75 -2.46
N LEU A 951 10.49 1.06 -2.67
CA LEU A 951 11.71 1.27 -1.87
C LEU A 951 12.66 2.31 -2.47
N ASP A 952 12.23 3.06 -3.50
CA ASP A 952 13.02 4.05 -4.23
C ASP A 952 14.42 3.52 -4.65
N ILE A 953 14.45 2.29 -5.16
CA ILE A 953 15.67 1.64 -5.65
C ILE A 953 15.80 1.94 -7.15
N PRO A 954 16.84 2.68 -7.59
CA PRO A 954 17.00 3.00 -9.00
C PRO A 954 17.10 1.72 -9.84
N ALA A 955 16.29 1.61 -10.89
CA ALA A 955 16.33 0.47 -11.82
C ALA A 955 17.73 0.25 -12.45
N SER A 956 18.53 1.31 -12.53
CA SER A 956 19.93 1.31 -13.00
C SER A 956 20.94 0.71 -12.00
N SER A 957 20.54 0.42 -10.76
CA SER A 957 21.43 -0.09 -9.70
C SER A 957 22.18 -1.36 -10.11
N ALA A 958 21.52 -2.27 -10.82
CA ALA A 958 22.15 -3.47 -11.36
C ALA A 958 23.27 -3.14 -12.37
N TRP A 959 23.07 -2.11 -13.19
CA TRP A 959 24.06 -1.62 -14.15
C TRP A 959 25.22 -0.89 -13.48
N TYR A 960 24.99 -0.16 -12.38
CA TYR A 960 26.07 0.41 -11.57
C TYR A 960 26.95 -0.68 -10.95
N ALA A 961 26.35 -1.75 -10.43
CA ALA A 961 27.09 -2.91 -9.95
C ALA A 961 27.90 -3.58 -11.08
N ALA A 962 27.31 -3.70 -12.27
CA ALA A 962 27.99 -4.26 -13.44
C ALA A 962 29.19 -3.39 -13.89
N ALA A 963 28.99 -2.07 -13.94
CA ALA A 963 30.02 -1.10 -14.32
C ALA A 963 31.18 -1.08 -13.31
N LEU A 964 30.88 -1.05 -12.01
CA LEU A 964 31.89 -1.19 -10.96
C LEU A 964 32.66 -2.50 -11.10
N GLY A 965 31.95 -3.60 -11.35
CA GLY A 965 32.55 -4.90 -11.63
C GLY A 965 33.53 -4.85 -12.82
N ALA A 966 33.13 -4.22 -13.92
CA ALA A 966 33.96 -4.06 -15.11
C ALA A 966 35.23 -3.23 -14.83
N VAL A 967 35.11 -2.13 -14.07
CA VAL A 967 36.26 -1.31 -13.65
C VAL A 967 37.24 -2.14 -12.80
N LEU A 968 36.74 -2.89 -11.82
CA LEU A 968 37.56 -3.77 -10.98
C LEU A 968 38.20 -4.89 -11.81
N LEU A 969 37.48 -5.44 -12.79
CA LEU A 969 37.98 -6.46 -13.70
C LEU A 969 39.15 -5.93 -14.55
N VAL A 970 39.00 -4.76 -15.17
CA VAL A 970 40.04 -4.12 -15.99
C VAL A 970 41.23 -3.71 -15.14
N GLY A 971 41.00 -3.07 -14.00
CA GLY A 971 42.06 -2.68 -13.06
C GLY A 971 42.84 -3.90 -12.54
N GLY A 972 42.12 -4.97 -12.18
CA GLY A 972 42.71 -6.24 -11.77
C GLY A 972 43.53 -6.89 -12.89
N ALA A 973 43.00 -6.94 -14.10
CA ALA A 973 43.70 -7.45 -15.29
C ALA A 973 44.96 -6.65 -15.60
N ALA A 974 44.92 -5.31 -15.51
CA ALA A 974 46.09 -4.45 -15.69
C ALA A 974 47.20 -4.76 -14.67
N LEU A 975 46.84 -4.91 -13.39
CA LEU A 975 47.78 -5.30 -12.33
C LEU A 975 48.38 -6.71 -12.55
N ALA A 976 47.57 -7.64 -13.07
CA ALA A 976 47.96 -9.01 -13.35
C ALA A 976 48.87 -9.14 -14.58
N LEU A 977 48.54 -8.46 -15.69
CA LEU A 977 49.08 -8.74 -17.02
C LEU A 977 50.18 -7.75 -17.49
N VAL A 978 50.16 -6.48 -17.05
CA VAL A 978 51.11 -5.47 -17.55
C VAL A 978 52.54 -5.75 -17.07
N ARG A 979 53.45 -6.18 -17.95
CA ARG A 979 54.87 -6.36 -17.62
C ARG A 979 55.53 -4.99 -17.44
N ARG A 980 56.25 -4.77 -16.33
CA ARG A 980 57.17 -3.61 -16.23
C ARG A 980 58.27 -3.79 -17.27
N PRO A 981 58.66 -2.75 -18.03
CA PRO A 981 59.92 -2.76 -18.77
C PRO A 981 61.05 -2.98 -17.75
N HIS A 982 61.97 -3.92 -18.02
CA HIS A 982 63.18 -4.04 -17.23
C HIS A 982 63.90 -2.68 -17.27
N ARG A 983 64.10 -2.04 -16.10
CA ARG A 983 65.17 -1.07 -15.95
C ARG A 983 66.47 -1.84 -16.19
N HIS A 984 67.09 -1.61 -17.34
CA HIS A 984 68.49 -1.93 -17.54
C HIS A 984 69.27 -1.04 -16.55
N ASP A 985 69.68 -1.62 -15.43
CA ASP A 985 70.75 -1.02 -14.63
C ASP A 985 72.02 -1.15 -15.45
N ALA A 986 72.41 -0.02 -16.06
CA ALA A 986 73.76 0.19 -16.54
C ALA A 986 74.68 0.36 -15.32
N ARG A 987 75.50 -0.66 -15.09
CA ARG A 987 76.81 -0.64 -14.44
C ARG A 987 77.71 -1.48 -15.36
N GLU A 988 78.92 -1.15 -15.76
CA GLU A 988 79.91 -0.06 -15.66
C GLU A 988 80.95 -0.43 -16.74
N GLY A 989 81.61 0.54 -17.42
CA GLY A 989 82.73 0.27 -18.33
C GLY A 989 82.67 1.01 -19.66
#